data_AF-A0A9P8ACE3-F1
#
_entry.id   AF-A0A9P8ACE3-F1
#
_cell.length_a   1.000
_cell.length_b   1.000
_cell.length_c   1.000
_cell.angle_alpha   90.00
_cell.angle_beta   90.00
_cell.angle_gamma   90.00
#
_symmetry.space_group_name_H-M   'P 1'
#
loop_
_entity.id
_entity.type
_entity.pdbx_description
1 polymer ?
#
loop_
_entity_poly.entity_id
_entity_poly.type
_entity_poly.pdbx_seq_one_letter_code
_entity_poly.pdbx_strand_id
1 'polypeptide(L)'
;MTFPNILFEAPPTATASKPPAPWSSRSTISFDPYHPDSFTPHSENAYDSYQPILLLPTQEEQHFSTPKSPRSPRLLQKKTKRTGKVPKPLSVTAFRSPHRDDESPGLHNPYDKFQSRHPSTATEVDSFLNTPSPFSDGFPSPSKARRHPIPFASKGFEPPEWKKIILHVFLCVVSYPFLLLVIAIANERTIFWCRTIVGIGCGIVGVSLGLSLMELAKAFLEAATWATLIHQSNVPVSAPGVRLKDLSTTVQLGATIWSGLRLMWARYVYSGTARRARKAYDKRPWSLFIVFFLCTSTLAALLTFILGRIIDIETKIVRDRVNYHEVTVKGDLSVEDINRAAALTPIFNSFSLTWTISPFSALGNLPPSIALRWKEDYVYFAEVSTNQLRSDSTGFGTFKQETTAASIDTLGSNQSQSATDTSPGTTLRFPRWGIRIQCKKLSNGNVNIVPRSPGSFSYVVVPRDDIRELFKRFNMDLPSIVNRPFNKTEFAGNDTLPSNIDFDQAFDWASGKFYDNGVAHSFKSFPITMGAEGLGWQSVETLLVRLNDAFAPQGKFQIKSENTVPTPIIDEQGRQTIIQSHIGYDAAVCVRLIEPYVLEVYNSSIGLPTTTVITSKGGHIADDVVDGITQTFREGDLVTDLSVTRELNSTQLAQVYDALHSNSINQVLKDNGRDMDYVPSPTLVSYTGGSSPTDYTELSPEFFAKAKAKADSASMLPYFAGSGDAVAWAFRDQVLAVAHVQRALALGLLGLILALGLIAGFFVPKLPMDVPRRGFELFSWFAAFQANELSGDRPPLLRKRMHLDDIEKEFGDLKFRYAGFQ
;
A
#
# COMPACT_ATOMS: atom_id res chain seq x y z
N MET A 1 4.04 0.65 -58.96
CA MET A 1 2.74 0.11 -59.41
C MET A 1 1.65 0.98 -58.79
N THR A 2 0.62 1.32 -59.56
CA THR A 2 -0.43 2.31 -59.20
C THR A 2 -1.81 1.65 -59.07
N PHE A 3 -2.80 2.47 -58.65
CA PHE A 3 -4.25 2.22 -58.48
C PHE A 3 -4.71 1.78 -57.07
N PRO A 4 -5.93 2.17 -56.63
CA PRO A 4 -6.42 3.56 -56.61
C PRO A 4 -7.19 3.95 -55.32
N ASN A 5 -7.46 5.24 -55.14
CA ASN A 5 -8.46 5.74 -54.18
C ASN A 5 -9.88 5.38 -54.63
N ILE A 6 -10.75 4.96 -53.71
CA ILE A 6 -12.21 4.93 -53.90
C ILE A 6 -12.92 5.56 -52.70
N LEU A 7 -13.91 6.39 -53.01
CA LEU A 7 -14.77 7.16 -52.12
C LEU A 7 -15.81 6.26 -51.42
N PHE A 8 -16.34 6.68 -50.27
CA PHE A 8 -17.66 6.23 -49.82
C PHE A 8 -18.52 7.40 -49.31
N GLU A 9 -19.80 7.32 -49.65
CA GLU A 9 -20.79 8.41 -49.52
C GLU A 9 -21.36 8.55 -48.10
N ALA A 10 -21.88 9.74 -47.79
CA ALA A 10 -22.64 10.00 -46.58
C ALA A 10 -24.16 9.91 -46.85
N PRO A 11 -24.96 9.24 -45.99
CA PRO A 11 -26.42 9.19 -46.13
C PRO A 11 -27.11 10.47 -45.59
N PRO A 12 -28.35 10.76 -46.02
CA PRO A 12 -28.99 12.08 -45.85
C PRO A 12 -29.68 12.32 -44.49
N THR A 13 -29.94 13.59 -44.19
CA THR A 13 -30.60 14.07 -42.96
C THR A 13 -32.05 14.49 -43.16
N ALA A 14 -32.96 13.89 -42.39
CA ALA A 14 -34.31 14.35 -42.02
C ALA A 14 -34.92 13.28 -41.08
N THR A 15 -35.75 13.52 -40.07
CA THR A 15 -36.23 14.73 -39.36
C THR A 15 -36.91 14.21 -38.08
N ALA A 16 -36.56 14.69 -36.88
CA ALA A 16 -37.30 14.37 -35.65
C ALA A 16 -37.24 15.52 -34.63
N SER A 17 -38.32 15.69 -33.87
CA SER A 17 -38.64 16.87 -33.05
C SER A 17 -37.86 16.98 -31.74
N LYS A 18 -37.63 18.22 -31.29
CA LYS A 18 -37.16 18.56 -29.94
C LYS A 18 -38.04 17.96 -28.83
N PRO A 19 -37.46 17.44 -27.74
CA PRO A 19 -38.11 17.40 -26.42
C PRO A 19 -37.74 18.64 -25.59
N PRO A 20 -38.58 19.06 -24.62
CA PRO A 20 -38.21 20.00 -23.57
C PRO A 20 -37.57 19.29 -22.37
N ALA A 21 -36.84 20.05 -21.55
CA ALA A 21 -36.35 19.67 -20.21
C ALA A 21 -37.03 20.60 -19.16
N PRO A 22 -36.77 20.49 -17.84
CA PRO A 22 -36.17 19.42 -17.02
C PRO A 22 -37.07 19.04 -15.80
N TRP A 23 -36.48 18.45 -14.73
CA TRP A 23 -37.06 18.06 -13.41
C TRP A 23 -37.73 16.66 -13.39
N SER A 24 -37.63 15.83 -12.34
CA SER A 24 -36.84 15.90 -11.08
C SER A 24 -36.54 14.48 -10.57
N SER A 25 -35.28 14.15 -10.29
CA SER A 25 -34.90 12.83 -9.74
C SER A 25 -35.09 12.78 -8.22
N ARG A 26 -36.14 12.11 -7.73
CA ARG A 26 -36.15 11.57 -6.37
C ARG A 26 -35.30 10.30 -6.35
N SER A 27 -34.20 10.32 -5.59
CA SER A 27 -33.42 9.12 -5.30
C SER A 27 -34.12 8.30 -4.21
N THR A 28 -34.89 7.29 -4.60
CA THR A 28 -35.27 6.20 -3.70
C THR A 28 -34.10 5.25 -3.56
N ILE A 29 -33.55 5.16 -2.35
CA ILE A 29 -32.43 4.27 -2.02
C ILE A 29 -32.96 2.83 -2.04
N SER A 30 -32.48 2.03 -3.00
CA SER A 30 -32.70 0.58 -3.01
C SER A 30 -31.75 -0.07 -2.01
N PHE A 31 -32.29 -0.86 -1.09
CA PHE A 31 -31.50 -1.60 -0.11
C PHE A 31 -31.12 -2.96 -0.70
N ASP A 32 -29.84 -3.17 -0.99
CA ASP A 32 -29.29 -4.46 -1.43
C ASP A 32 -28.56 -5.13 -0.26
N PRO A 33 -29.06 -6.27 0.27
CA PRO A 33 -28.48 -6.91 1.45
C PRO A 33 -27.17 -7.68 1.19
N TYR A 34 -26.60 -7.66 -0.02
CA TYR A 34 -25.43 -8.47 -0.39
C TYR A 34 -24.16 -7.71 -0.84
N HIS A 35 -24.04 -6.40 -0.57
CA HIS A 35 -22.80 -5.64 -0.81
C HIS A 35 -21.98 -5.41 0.48
N PRO A 36 -20.70 -5.82 0.56
CA PRO A 36 -19.91 -5.76 1.80
C PRO A 36 -19.26 -4.39 2.12
N ASP A 37 -19.41 -3.36 1.28
CA ASP A 37 -18.58 -2.15 1.31
C ASP A 37 -19.15 -0.94 2.08
N SER A 38 -20.14 -1.14 2.96
CA SER A 38 -20.78 -0.05 3.71
C SER A 38 -20.81 -0.25 5.23
N PHE A 39 -19.64 -0.45 5.84
CA PHE A 39 -19.45 -0.31 7.29
C PHE A 39 -18.45 0.81 7.63
N THR A 40 -18.98 1.95 8.07
CA THR A 40 -18.24 2.92 8.89
C THR A 40 -18.76 2.84 10.32
N PRO A 41 -17.91 2.65 11.35
CA PRO A 41 -18.38 2.48 12.71
C PRO A 41 -18.70 3.83 13.34
N HIS A 42 -19.98 4.19 13.38
CA HIS A 42 -20.47 5.20 14.33
C HIS A 42 -20.70 4.53 15.69
N SER A 43 -20.07 5.07 16.73
CA SER A 43 -20.31 4.67 18.11
C SER A 43 -21.58 5.31 18.65
N GLU A 44 -22.47 4.52 19.25
CA GLU A 44 -23.21 4.98 20.43
C GLU A 44 -23.68 3.81 21.31
N ASN A 45 -23.89 4.10 22.59
CA ASN A 45 -24.09 3.08 23.62
C ASN A 45 -25.56 2.70 23.77
N ALA A 46 -25.85 1.40 23.79
CA ALA A 46 -27.04 0.86 24.44
C ALA A 46 -26.67 -0.47 25.11
N TYR A 47 -26.54 -0.43 26.44
CA TYR A 47 -26.60 -1.64 27.26
C TYR A 47 -28.04 -2.12 27.28
N ASP A 48 -28.30 -3.39 26.97
CA ASP A 48 -29.30 -4.12 27.73
C ASP A 48 -29.03 -5.63 27.79
N SER A 49 -29.53 -6.25 28.86
CA SER A 49 -29.01 -7.52 29.37
C SER A 49 -29.81 -8.75 28.95
N TYR A 50 -29.13 -9.81 28.48
CA TYR A 50 -29.59 -11.19 28.66
C TYR A 50 -28.42 -12.14 28.90
N GLN A 51 -28.50 -12.94 29.98
CA GLN A 51 -27.55 -14.02 30.28
C GLN A 51 -27.95 -15.32 29.56
N PRO A 52 -27.01 -16.05 28.95
CA PRO A 52 -27.20 -17.47 28.62
C PRO A 52 -26.80 -18.37 29.81
N ILE A 53 -27.61 -19.39 30.06
CA ILE A 53 -27.38 -20.42 31.09
C ILE A 53 -26.25 -21.34 30.65
N LEU A 54 -25.24 -21.52 31.50
CA LEU A 54 -24.10 -22.41 31.27
C LEU A 54 -24.39 -23.82 31.82
N LEU A 55 -24.50 -24.80 30.93
CA LEU A 55 -24.44 -26.23 31.27
C LEU A 55 -23.05 -26.78 30.92
N LEU A 56 -22.25 -27.09 31.94
CA LEU A 56 -21.01 -27.86 31.77
C LEU A 56 -21.30 -29.36 31.70
N PRO A 57 -20.53 -30.10 30.90
CA PRO A 57 -20.08 -31.44 31.23
C PRO A 57 -18.66 -31.41 31.79
N THR A 58 -18.42 -32.20 32.84
CA THR A 58 -17.11 -32.49 33.44
C THR A 58 -16.17 -33.20 32.47
N GLN A 59 -14.87 -32.86 32.52
CA GLN A 59 -13.80 -33.61 31.86
C GLN A 59 -12.87 -34.21 32.91
N GLU A 60 -12.56 -35.51 32.78
CA GLU A 60 -11.69 -36.26 33.70
C GLU A 60 -10.22 -35.85 33.60
N GLU A 61 -9.53 -35.90 34.74
CA GLU A 61 -8.08 -35.77 34.83
C GLU A 61 -7.37 -37.03 34.30
N GLN A 62 -6.41 -36.86 33.39
CA GLN A 62 -5.32 -37.83 33.24
C GLN A 62 -3.97 -37.13 33.24
N HIS A 63 -3.19 -37.40 34.30
CA HIS A 63 -1.80 -37.00 34.42
C HIS A 63 -0.93 -37.73 33.38
N PHE A 64 -0.06 -37.00 32.68
CA PHE A 64 1.19 -37.59 32.17
C PHE A 64 2.39 -36.67 32.39
N SER A 65 3.52 -37.30 32.75
CA SER A 65 4.70 -36.66 33.33
C SER A 65 5.76 -36.25 32.30
N THR A 66 6.27 -35.01 32.40
CA THR A 66 7.40 -34.52 31.59
C THR A 66 8.77 -34.86 32.22
N PRO A 67 9.75 -35.38 31.46
CA PRO A 67 11.13 -35.51 31.92
C PRO A 67 11.91 -34.18 31.83
N LYS A 68 12.90 -34.01 32.72
CA LYS A 68 13.77 -32.82 32.81
C LYS A 68 14.94 -32.91 31.82
N SER A 69 15.38 -31.76 31.29
CA SER A 69 16.64 -31.57 30.55
C SER A 69 17.38 -30.33 31.09
N PRO A 70 18.73 -30.23 31.03
CA PRO A 70 19.50 -29.48 32.02
C PRO A 70 19.81 -28.01 31.68
N ARG A 71 20.31 -27.30 32.71
CA ARG A 71 20.68 -25.88 32.70
C ARG A 71 21.86 -25.55 31.78
N SER A 72 21.85 -24.34 31.23
CA SER A 72 23.03 -23.60 30.75
C SER A 72 23.06 -22.19 31.39
N PRO A 73 24.23 -21.51 31.48
CA PRO A 73 24.46 -20.50 32.52
C PRO A 73 24.03 -19.06 32.18
N ARG A 74 23.62 -18.32 33.21
CA ARG A 74 23.52 -16.84 33.23
C ARG A 74 24.87 -16.21 33.59
N LEU A 75 25.19 -15.06 32.97
CA LEU A 75 25.98 -13.88 33.42
C LEU A 75 26.43 -13.12 32.15
N LEU A 76 26.42 -11.78 32.00
CA LEU A 76 26.27 -10.65 32.93
C LEU A 76 25.33 -9.56 32.36
N GLN A 77 24.49 -8.96 33.20
CA GLN A 77 23.89 -7.62 32.96
C GLN A 77 24.43 -6.63 34.01
N LYS A 78 24.85 -5.44 33.57
CA LYS A 78 25.41 -4.41 34.46
C LYS A 78 24.34 -3.35 34.79
N LYS A 79 24.06 -3.15 36.09
CA LYS A 79 22.97 -2.32 36.61
C LYS A 79 23.18 -0.82 36.35
N THR A 80 22.12 -0.13 35.96
CA THR A 80 21.92 1.30 36.22
C THR A 80 21.08 1.47 37.49
N LYS A 81 21.53 2.30 38.45
CA LYS A 81 20.73 2.68 39.63
C LYS A 81 19.95 3.96 39.32
N ARG A 82 18.64 3.93 39.54
CA ARG A 82 17.76 5.10 39.53
C ARG A 82 17.07 5.16 40.89
N THR A 83 17.24 6.25 41.64
CA THR A 83 16.51 6.53 42.88
C THR A 83 15.70 7.79 42.69
N GLY A 84 14.38 7.66 42.62
CA GLY A 84 13.47 8.81 42.58
C GLY A 84 12.99 9.21 43.97
N LYS A 85 12.45 10.42 44.07
CA LYS A 85 11.35 10.78 44.98
C LYS A 85 10.56 11.97 44.40
N VAL A 86 9.28 11.99 44.71
CA VAL A 86 8.13 12.79 44.25
C VAL A 86 7.25 12.96 45.52
N PRO A 87 6.33 13.95 45.73
CA PRO A 87 5.69 14.94 44.83
C PRO A 87 5.69 16.43 45.30
N LYS A 88 4.91 17.24 44.56
CA LYS A 88 4.35 18.62 44.71
C LYS A 88 3.44 18.78 46.00
N PRO A 89 2.64 19.87 46.27
CA PRO A 89 2.24 21.04 45.44
C PRO A 89 1.91 22.43 46.13
N LEU A 90 1.53 23.45 45.31
CA LEU A 90 0.68 24.66 45.60
C LEU A 90 1.08 25.66 46.73
N SER A 91 0.61 26.92 46.86
CA SER A 91 0.17 27.99 45.93
C SER A 91 -0.03 29.35 46.66
N VAL A 92 0.25 30.48 46.00
CA VAL A 92 -0.39 31.84 46.12
C VAL A 92 -0.89 32.37 47.48
N THR A 93 -0.34 33.50 47.95
CA THR A 93 -1.11 34.72 48.36
C THR A 93 -0.21 35.96 48.57
N ALA A 94 -0.81 37.15 48.73
CA ALA A 94 -0.14 38.47 48.73
C ALA A 94 -0.60 39.40 49.88
N PHE A 95 0.05 40.57 50.04
CA PHE A 95 -0.21 41.66 51.03
C PHE A 95 0.05 41.26 52.50
N ARG A 96 0.63 42.09 53.41
CA ARG A 96 0.48 43.54 53.65
C ARG A 96 1.58 44.03 54.63
N SER A 97 1.87 45.35 54.68
CA SER A 97 2.65 46.02 55.75
C SER A 97 1.75 46.40 56.95
N PRO A 98 2.28 46.69 58.18
CA PRO A 98 2.48 48.12 58.57
C PRO A 98 3.59 48.44 59.63
N HIS A 99 3.98 49.74 59.70
CA HIS A 99 4.37 50.56 60.90
C HIS A 99 5.58 50.16 61.81
N ARG A 100 6.15 50.96 62.76
CA ARG A 100 6.38 52.42 63.12
C ARG A 100 7.24 52.40 64.43
N ASP A 101 7.94 53.42 64.96
CA ASP A 101 8.52 54.74 64.56
C ASP A 101 9.98 54.76 65.12
N ASP A 102 10.89 55.72 64.89
CA ASP A 102 11.12 57.11 65.38
C ASP A 102 12.61 57.40 64.98
N GLU A 103 13.22 58.59 64.89
CA GLU A 103 12.97 59.93 65.47
C GLU A 103 13.54 61.01 64.49
N SER A 104 13.34 62.30 64.78
CA SER A 104 13.70 63.48 63.95
C SER A 104 14.61 64.46 64.73
N PRO A 105 15.00 65.66 64.24
CA PRO A 105 15.32 66.15 62.88
C PRO A 105 16.57 67.08 62.81
N GLY A 106 16.87 67.63 61.61
CA GLY A 106 17.57 68.93 61.43
C GLY A 106 18.84 68.90 60.58
N LEU A 107 19.21 69.94 59.80
CA LEU A 107 18.51 71.18 59.39
C LEU A 107 19.24 71.76 58.13
N HIS A 108 18.53 72.50 57.26
CA HIS A 108 18.97 73.44 56.17
C HIS A 108 20.32 73.18 55.40
N ASN A 109 20.38 73.00 54.06
CA ASN A 109 19.99 73.90 52.94
C ASN A 109 20.70 75.29 52.97
N PRO A 110 21.01 75.97 51.84
CA PRO A 110 21.63 75.55 50.56
C PRO A 110 22.70 76.55 50.00
N TYR A 111 23.13 76.34 48.74
CA TYR A 111 23.74 77.32 47.79
C TYR A 111 25.08 78.02 48.13
N ASP A 112 26.12 77.86 47.28
CA ASP A 112 26.49 78.74 46.14
C ASP A 112 28.00 78.71 45.81
N LYS A 113 28.39 79.34 44.69
CA LYS A 113 29.74 79.43 44.09
C LYS A 113 30.74 80.24 44.92
N PHE A 114 32.04 79.93 44.81
CA PHE A 114 33.18 80.85 44.51
C PHE A 114 34.47 79.97 44.47
N GLN A 115 35.13 79.75 43.33
CA GLN A 115 36.15 80.57 42.65
C GLN A 115 37.53 80.65 43.34
N SER A 116 38.56 80.20 42.62
CA SER A 116 40.01 80.48 42.78
C SER A 116 40.75 80.01 44.05
N ARG A 117 41.81 79.21 43.84
CA ARG A 117 43.21 79.68 43.94
C ARG A 117 44.20 78.65 43.37
N HIS A 118 45.28 79.14 42.78
CA HIS A 118 46.49 78.36 42.48
C HIS A 118 47.10 77.80 43.78
N PRO A 119 47.90 76.73 43.68
CA PRO A 119 49.34 76.97 43.66
C PRO A 119 50.05 76.34 42.46
N SER A 120 51.02 77.07 41.93
CA SER A 120 52.00 76.62 40.95
C SER A 120 53.26 76.13 41.65
N THR A 121 53.83 74.99 41.23
CA THR A 121 55.27 74.78 40.92
C THR A 121 55.56 73.32 40.56
N ALA A 122 56.36 73.13 39.49
CA ALA A 122 57.29 72.02 39.19
C ALA A 122 56.76 70.54 39.27
N THR A 123 57.14 69.62 38.38
CA THR A 123 58.33 69.57 37.52
C THR A 123 58.02 68.79 36.23
N GLU A 124 58.67 69.13 35.12
CA GLU A 124 58.69 68.34 33.89
C GLU A 124 59.33 66.95 34.11
N VAL A 125 58.79 65.92 33.46
CA VAL A 125 59.53 64.69 33.09
C VAL A 125 59.12 64.25 31.67
N ASP A 126 59.21 65.16 30.70
CA ASP A 126 59.18 64.81 29.28
C ASP A 126 60.57 64.31 28.86
N SER A 127 60.89 63.06 29.21
CA SER A 127 62.21 62.47 28.90
C SER A 127 62.21 60.94 28.71
N PHE A 128 61.29 60.40 27.91
CA PHE A 128 61.32 58.99 27.48
C PHE A 128 61.02 58.73 25.99
N LEU A 129 60.86 59.79 25.19
CA LEU A 129 60.65 59.71 23.73
C LEU A 129 61.82 60.33 22.96
N ASN A 130 62.98 59.69 22.98
CA ASN A 130 64.07 59.89 22.01
C ASN A 130 65.17 58.81 22.16
N THR A 131 64.98 57.67 21.52
CA THR A 131 66.05 56.70 21.22
C THR A 131 65.94 56.27 19.75
N PRO A 132 66.98 56.47 18.91
CA PRO A 132 66.90 56.14 17.49
C PRO A 132 66.96 54.62 17.26
N SER A 133 66.08 54.09 16.41
CA SER A 133 66.07 52.68 16.02
C SER A 133 67.10 52.39 14.91
N PRO A 134 67.93 51.33 15.01
CA PRO A 134 69.01 51.07 14.07
C PRO A 134 68.63 50.10 12.92
N PHE A 135 67.48 50.30 12.26
CA PHE A 135 67.13 49.57 11.02
C PHE A 135 66.25 50.42 10.08
N SER A 136 66.86 51.38 9.40
CA SER A 136 66.23 52.15 8.32
C SER A 136 66.69 51.64 6.95
N ASP A 137 66.16 50.51 6.49
CA ASP A 137 66.29 50.10 5.07
C ASP A 137 65.20 49.12 4.62
N GLY A 138 64.53 49.44 3.51
CA GLY A 138 64.08 48.41 2.57
C GLY A 138 62.74 47.69 2.78
N PHE A 139 61.65 48.34 3.22
CA PHE A 139 60.31 47.82 2.90
C PHE A 139 59.96 48.13 1.42
N PRO A 140 59.67 47.13 0.57
CA PRO A 140 59.28 47.38 -0.81
C PRO A 140 57.93 48.10 -0.86
N SER A 141 57.85 49.15 -1.71
CA SER A 141 56.63 49.95 -1.93
C SER A 141 55.41 49.05 -2.13
N PRO A 142 54.27 49.32 -1.46
CA PRO A 142 53.09 48.46 -1.55
C PRO A 142 52.63 48.32 -3.01
N SER A 143 52.57 47.08 -3.49
CA SER A 143 52.04 46.76 -4.82
C SER A 143 50.64 47.37 -4.98
N LYS A 144 50.36 47.95 -6.16
CA LYS A 144 49.14 48.74 -6.44
C LYS A 144 47.90 48.06 -5.83
N ALA A 145 47.35 48.67 -4.77
CA ALA A 145 46.25 48.11 -4.00
C ALA A 145 45.08 47.78 -4.93
N ARG A 146 44.79 46.47 -5.10
CA ARG A 146 43.68 45.99 -5.92
C ARG A 146 42.38 46.57 -5.35
N ARG A 147 41.76 47.50 -6.07
CA ARG A 147 40.52 48.13 -5.63
C ARG A 147 39.39 47.09 -5.64
N HIS A 148 38.56 47.15 -4.61
CA HIS A 148 37.35 46.33 -4.53
C HIS A 148 36.41 46.65 -5.72
N PRO A 149 35.84 45.64 -6.40
CA PRO A 149 35.01 45.87 -7.60
C PRO A 149 33.71 46.61 -7.30
N ILE A 150 33.14 46.42 -6.11
CA ILE A 150 31.92 47.10 -5.66
C ILE A 150 32.30 48.43 -4.97
N PRO A 151 31.85 49.61 -5.47
CA PRO A 151 32.33 50.92 -4.99
C PRO A 151 32.08 51.18 -3.50
N PHE A 152 30.88 50.86 -3.00
CA PHE A 152 30.54 51.11 -1.58
C PHE A 152 31.29 50.21 -0.60
N ALA A 153 31.67 49.00 -1.04
CA ALA A 153 32.40 48.04 -0.22
C ALA A 153 33.91 48.35 -0.11
N SER A 154 34.47 49.16 -1.03
CA SER A 154 35.91 49.49 -1.09
C SER A 154 36.52 50.09 0.20
N LYS A 155 35.70 50.79 1.00
CA LYS A 155 36.09 51.37 2.29
C LYS A 155 36.04 50.36 3.46
N GLY A 156 35.30 49.27 3.32
CA GLY A 156 35.05 48.29 4.39
C GLY A 156 35.71 46.93 4.19
N PHE A 157 35.80 46.44 2.96
CA PHE A 157 36.04 45.03 2.66
C PHE A 157 37.29 44.80 1.80
N GLU A 158 37.88 43.61 1.92
CA GLU A 158 39.07 43.19 1.18
C GLU A 158 38.74 42.83 -0.28
N PRO A 159 39.68 43.00 -1.23
CA PRO A 159 39.45 42.60 -2.62
C PRO A 159 39.14 41.09 -2.73
N PRO A 160 38.09 40.68 -3.47
CA PRO A 160 37.60 39.31 -3.45
C PRO A 160 38.56 38.30 -4.10
N GLU A 161 38.60 37.10 -3.53
CA GLU A 161 39.35 35.94 -4.06
C GLU A 161 38.59 35.28 -5.23
N TRP A 162 38.56 35.95 -6.39
CA TRP A 162 37.78 35.57 -7.57
C TRP A 162 37.82 34.08 -7.94
N LYS A 163 38.96 33.40 -7.80
CA LYS A 163 39.09 31.95 -8.10
C LYS A 163 38.11 31.10 -7.30
N LYS A 164 37.99 31.34 -5.98
CA LYS A 164 37.09 30.60 -5.09
C LYS A 164 35.61 30.92 -5.37
N ILE A 165 35.31 32.19 -5.65
CA ILE A 165 33.95 32.63 -5.99
C ILE A 165 33.47 31.98 -7.30
N ILE A 166 34.30 32.00 -8.34
CA ILE A 166 33.98 31.37 -9.64
C ILE A 166 33.78 29.85 -9.47
N LEU A 167 34.66 29.19 -8.70
CA LEU A 167 34.51 27.76 -8.39
C LEU A 167 33.19 27.46 -7.65
N HIS A 168 32.82 28.28 -6.66
CA HIS A 168 31.58 28.11 -5.91
C HIS A 168 30.33 28.31 -6.79
N VAL A 169 30.32 29.35 -7.63
CA VAL A 169 29.24 29.61 -8.59
C VAL A 169 29.10 28.43 -9.57
N PHE A 170 30.22 27.94 -10.11
CA PHE A 170 30.24 26.78 -11.00
C PHE A 170 29.67 25.52 -10.32
N LEU A 171 30.11 25.21 -9.10
CA LEU A 171 29.59 24.07 -8.33
C LEU A 171 28.08 24.19 -8.07
N CYS A 172 27.58 25.38 -7.71
CA CYS A 172 26.15 25.61 -7.51
C CYS A 172 25.33 25.37 -8.79
N VAL A 173 25.83 25.83 -9.95
CA VAL A 173 25.16 25.65 -11.25
C VAL A 173 25.17 24.19 -11.70
N VAL A 174 26.28 23.47 -11.52
CA VAL A 174 26.42 22.05 -11.93
C VAL A 174 25.70 21.09 -10.99
N SER A 175 25.47 21.48 -9.73
CA SER A 175 24.80 20.64 -8.73
C SER A 175 23.38 20.21 -9.15
N TYR A 176 22.58 21.11 -9.71
CA TYR A 176 21.21 20.79 -10.13
C TYR A 176 21.13 19.74 -11.25
N PRO A 177 21.78 19.90 -12.42
CA PRO A 177 21.76 18.88 -13.47
C PRO A 177 22.43 17.56 -13.03
N PHE A 178 23.42 17.60 -12.13
CA PHE A 178 23.99 16.37 -11.56
C PHE A 178 22.96 15.60 -10.71
N LEU A 179 22.17 16.28 -9.86
CA LEU A 179 21.10 15.62 -9.08
C LEU A 179 20.02 15.03 -9.99
N LEU A 180 19.69 15.68 -11.12
CA LEU A 180 18.76 15.12 -12.12
C LEU A 180 19.33 13.85 -12.78
N LEU A 181 20.64 13.82 -13.08
CA LEU A 181 21.31 12.62 -13.60
C LEU A 181 21.28 11.47 -12.59
N VAL A 182 21.52 11.76 -11.31
CA VAL A 182 21.44 10.78 -10.21
C VAL A 182 20.03 10.16 -10.12
N ILE A 183 18.97 10.97 -10.24
CA ILE A 183 17.59 10.49 -10.31
C ILE A 183 17.36 9.57 -11.51
N ALA A 184 17.81 9.98 -12.70
CA ALA A 184 17.61 9.20 -13.92
C ALA A 184 18.24 7.80 -13.83
N ILE A 185 19.36 7.66 -13.10
CA ILE A 185 20.03 6.37 -12.84
C ILE A 185 19.33 5.57 -11.72
N ALA A 186 18.72 6.26 -10.76
CA ALA A 186 18.05 5.66 -9.59
C ALA A 186 16.62 5.16 -9.85
N ASN A 187 15.94 5.70 -10.87
CA ASN A 187 14.58 5.32 -11.24
C ASN A 187 14.49 3.85 -11.70
N GLU A 188 13.32 3.24 -11.47
CA GLU A 188 12.99 1.85 -11.86
C GLU A 188 13.94 0.81 -11.24
N ARG A 189 14.57 1.16 -10.11
CA ARG A 189 15.37 0.26 -9.28
C ARG A 189 14.62 -0.13 -8.01
N THR A 190 15.08 -1.18 -7.33
CA THR A 190 14.55 -1.51 -6.00
C THR A 190 14.80 -0.36 -5.03
N ILE A 191 13.96 -0.24 -4.00
CA ILE A 191 14.06 0.82 -2.98
C ILE A 191 15.45 0.92 -2.32
N PHE A 192 16.15 -0.21 -2.17
CA PHE A 192 17.53 -0.26 -1.66
C PHE A 192 18.51 0.43 -2.60
N TRP A 193 18.49 0.07 -3.90
CA TRP A 193 19.40 0.65 -4.89
C TRP A 193 19.09 2.12 -5.15
N CYS A 194 17.81 2.49 -5.25
CA CYS A 194 17.38 3.87 -5.40
C CYS A 194 17.91 4.75 -4.25
N ARG A 195 17.69 4.34 -2.99
CA ARG A 195 18.22 5.05 -1.79
C ARG A 195 19.75 5.13 -1.79
N THR A 196 20.44 4.08 -2.23
CA THR A 196 21.91 4.03 -2.28
C THR A 196 22.47 5.02 -3.31
N ILE A 197 21.94 5.01 -4.53
CA ILE A 197 22.35 5.90 -5.63
C ILE A 197 22.06 7.37 -5.27
N VAL A 198 20.84 7.66 -4.77
CA VAL A 198 20.44 8.99 -4.31
C VAL A 198 21.33 9.48 -3.16
N GLY A 199 21.62 8.62 -2.17
CA GLY A 199 22.48 8.94 -1.03
C GLY A 199 23.91 9.28 -1.43
N ILE A 200 24.52 8.50 -2.33
CA ILE A 200 25.85 8.77 -2.87
C ILE A 200 25.87 10.10 -3.65
N GLY A 201 24.90 10.31 -4.54
CA GLY A 201 24.79 11.54 -5.33
C GLY A 201 24.63 12.81 -4.48
N CYS A 202 23.72 12.78 -3.49
CA CYS A 202 23.52 13.87 -2.54
C CYS A 202 24.76 14.08 -1.64
N GLY A 203 25.48 13.00 -1.29
CA GLY A 203 26.74 13.05 -0.56
C GLY A 203 27.82 13.82 -1.32
N ILE A 204 28.06 13.48 -2.59
CA ILE A 204 29.07 14.13 -3.45
C ILE A 204 28.75 15.63 -3.62
N VAL A 205 27.49 15.97 -3.92
CA VAL A 205 27.06 17.36 -4.09
C VAL A 205 27.15 18.13 -2.77
N GLY A 206 26.67 17.55 -1.67
CA GLY A 206 26.69 18.23 -0.37
C GLY A 206 28.09 18.45 0.20
N VAL A 207 29.01 17.49 0.02
CA VAL A 207 30.41 17.64 0.43
C VAL A 207 31.12 18.68 -0.44
N SER A 208 30.98 18.64 -1.77
CA SER A 208 31.66 19.59 -2.67
C SER A 208 31.19 21.04 -2.47
N LEU A 209 29.87 21.27 -2.37
CA LEU A 209 29.30 22.58 -2.03
C LEU A 209 29.68 23.01 -0.60
N GLY A 210 29.66 22.09 0.37
CA GLY A 210 30.00 22.37 1.77
C GLY A 210 31.46 22.78 1.96
N LEU A 211 32.40 22.08 1.32
CA LEU A 211 33.83 22.44 1.31
C LEU A 211 34.05 23.80 0.65
N SER A 212 33.44 24.03 -0.52
CA SER A 212 33.54 25.31 -1.23
C SER A 212 32.99 26.50 -0.41
N LEU A 213 31.86 26.31 0.28
CA LEU A 213 31.29 27.31 1.19
C LEU A 213 32.21 27.55 2.41
N MET A 214 32.81 26.49 2.96
CA MET A 214 33.73 26.59 4.09
C MET A 214 35.03 27.34 3.74
N GLU A 215 35.60 27.10 2.56
CA GLU A 215 36.80 27.82 2.08
C GLU A 215 36.58 29.33 1.94
N LEU A 216 35.38 29.74 1.53
CA LEU A 216 34.96 31.15 1.49
C LEU A 216 34.73 31.69 2.90
N ALA A 217 33.98 30.97 3.74
CA ALA A 217 33.67 31.37 5.11
C ALA A 217 34.92 31.50 6.00
N LYS A 218 35.98 30.70 5.75
CA LYS A 218 37.26 30.73 6.49
C LYS A 218 37.84 32.14 6.59
N ALA A 219 37.70 32.97 5.56
CA ALA A 219 38.22 34.34 5.55
C ALA A 219 37.61 35.23 6.65
N PHE A 220 36.35 34.97 7.05
CA PHE A 220 35.69 35.69 8.15
C PHE A 220 36.25 35.28 9.51
N LEU A 221 36.54 33.99 9.70
CA LEU A 221 37.18 33.48 10.92
C LEU A 221 38.61 34.02 11.04
N GLU A 222 39.40 33.98 9.97
CA GLU A 222 40.74 34.57 9.90
C GLU A 222 40.73 36.05 10.27
N ALA A 223 39.89 36.85 9.60
CA ALA A 223 39.78 38.28 9.88
C ALA A 223 39.33 38.56 11.33
N ALA A 224 38.39 37.79 11.86
CA ALA A 224 37.92 37.96 13.24
C ALA A 224 38.97 37.57 14.30
N THR A 225 39.82 36.58 14.04
CA THR A 225 40.94 36.20 14.94
C THR A 225 41.97 37.32 15.00
N TRP A 226 42.45 37.81 13.85
CA TRP A 226 43.39 38.93 13.80
C TRP A 226 42.83 40.22 14.40
N ALA A 227 41.57 40.55 14.11
CA ALA A 227 40.91 41.68 14.74
C ALA A 227 40.82 41.52 16.27
N THR A 228 40.62 40.30 16.78
CA THR A 228 40.57 40.05 18.24
C THR A 228 41.94 40.25 18.89
N LEU A 229 43.02 39.82 18.24
CA LEU A 229 44.40 40.07 18.67
C LEU A 229 44.74 41.58 18.68
N ILE A 230 44.38 42.31 17.62
CA ILE A 230 44.57 43.77 17.54
C ILE A 230 43.77 44.51 18.63
N HIS A 231 42.52 44.09 18.90
CA HIS A 231 41.71 44.73 19.96
C HIS A 231 42.27 44.53 21.37
N GLN A 232 42.82 43.36 21.69
CA GLN A 232 43.40 43.11 23.01
C GLN A 232 44.80 43.70 23.19
N SER A 233 45.46 44.09 22.09
CA SER A 233 46.79 44.72 22.11
C SER A 233 46.74 46.20 22.50
N ASN A 234 45.63 46.90 22.20
CA ASN A 234 45.45 48.34 22.45
C ASN A 234 44.84 48.67 23.83
N VAL A 235 44.94 47.78 24.81
CA VAL A 235 44.39 47.95 26.18
C VAL A 235 45.50 48.38 27.14
N PRO A 236 45.22 49.25 28.14
CA PRO A 236 46.21 49.62 29.16
C PRO A 236 46.87 48.44 29.89
N VAL A 237 48.03 48.71 30.49
CA VAL A 237 49.07 47.78 30.95
C VAL A 237 48.61 46.65 31.90
N SER A 238 47.41 46.74 32.50
CA SER A 238 46.90 45.71 33.41
C SER A 238 46.45 44.40 32.73
N ALA A 239 46.23 44.35 31.41
CA ALA A 239 45.84 43.10 30.71
C ALA A 239 46.25 42.97 29.22
N PRO A 240 47.47 43.35 28.79
CA PRO A 240 47.83 43.41 27.37
C PRO A 240 48.02 42.03 26.73
N GLY A 241 47.57 41.89 25.48
CA GLY A 241 47.88 40.75 24.60
C GLY A 241 47.00 39.50 24.74
N VAL A 242 47.05 38.63 23.73
CA VAL A 242 46.32 37.34 23.66
C VAL A 242 47.29 36.19 23.93
N ARG A 243 46.88 35.18 24.70
CA ARG A 243 47.69 33.98 24.95
C ARG A 243 47.91 33.19 23.66
N LEU A 244 49.15 32.75 23.41
CA LEU A 244 49.47 31.93 22.24
C LEU A 244 48.61 30.67 22.17
N LYS A 245 48.30 30.04 23.30
CA LYS A 245 47.45 28.84 23.41
C LYS A 245 46.01 29.03 22.94
N ASP A 246 45.45 30.25 23.07
CA ASP A 246 44.11 30.54 22.53
C ASP A 246 44.15 30.80 21.02
N LEU A 247 45.32 31.21 20.53
CA LEU A 247 45.60 31.54 19.15
C LEU A 247 45.92 30.28 18.34
N SER A 248 46.86 29.45 18.82
CA SER A 248 47.31 28.18 18.21
C SER A 248 46.14 27.23 18.00
N THR A 249 45.32 27.02 19.02
CA THR A 249 44.16 26.14 18.98
C THR A 249 43.05 26.63 18.05
N THR A 250 42.94 27.94 17.83
CA THR A 250 42.03 28.52 16.83
C THR A 250 42.58 28.31 15.41
N VAL A 251 43.90 28.36 15.24
CA VAL A 251 44.62 28.15 13.96
C VAL A 251 44.65 26.68 13.54
N GLN A 252 44.98 25.75 14.45
CA GLN A 252 44.99 24.29 14.24
C GLN A 252 43.62 23.78 13.75
N LEU A 253 42.52 24.39 14.22
CA LEU A 253 41.15 24.02 13.91
C LEU A 253 40.45 25.04 12.98
N GLY A 254 41.22 25.75 12.15
CA GLY A 254 40.84 26.97 11.42
C GLY A 254 39.73 26.87 10.36
N ALA A 255 38.98 25.76 10.29
CA ALA A 255 37.80 25.58 9.44
C ALA A 255 36.64 24.84 10.16
N THR A 256 36.66 24.78 11.50
CA THR A 256 35.66 24.05 12.30
C THR A 256 34.68 24.98 13.01
N ILE A 257 33.49 24.48 13.34
CA ILE A 257 32.51 25.19 14.18
C ILE A 257 33.10 25.52 15.57
N TRP A 258 33.95 24.63 16.11
CA TRP A 258 34.53 24.78 17.45
C TRP A 258 35.49 25.96 17.57
N SER A 259 36.32 26.23 16.55
CA SER A 259 37.20 27.41 16.56
C SER A 259 36.41 28.72 16.48
N GLY A 260 35.30 28.75 15.75
CA GLY A 260 34.35 29.88 15.76
C GLY A 260 33.72 30.11 17.14
N LEU A 261 33.23 29.06 17.79
CA LEU A 261 32.65 29.14 19.15
C LEU A 261 33.68 29.57 20.19
N ARG A 262 34.90 29.01 20.13
CA ARG A 262 36.00 29.39 21.03
C ARG A 262 36.43 30.83 20.79
N LEU A 263 36.52 31.30 19.54
CA LEU A 263 36.83 32.69 19.24
C LEU A 263 35.73 33.64 19.76
N MET A 264 34.46 33.26 19.64
CA MET A 264 33.34 34.02 20.22
C MET A 264 33.44 34.11 21.75
N TRP A 265 33.78 33.01 22.43
CA TRP A 265 34.00 32.97 23.87
C TRP A 265 35.23 33.80 24.31
N ALA A 266 36.37 33.62 23.63
CA ALA A 266 37.57 34.43 23.85
C ALA A 266 37.25 35.92 23.69
N ARG A 267 36.49 36.28 22.65
CA ARG A 267 36.03 37.66 22.43
C ARG A 267 35.04 38.15 23.49
N TYR A 268 34.33 37.28 24.21
CA TYR A 268 33.52 37.69 25.36
C TYR A 268 34.38 37.95 26.61
N VAL A 269 35.43 37.13 26.82
CA VAL A 269 36.33 37.21 27.99
C VAL A 269 37.35 38.37 27.88
N TYR A 270 37.88 38.64 26.68
CA TYR A 270 38.91 39.66 26.46
C TYR A 270 38.34 41.09 26.45
N SER A 271 38.71 41.90 27.44
CA SER A 271 38.16 43.24 27.70
C SER A 271 38.41 44.28 26.59
N GLY A 272 39.50 44.16 25.82
CA GLY A 272 39.82 45.08 24.71
C GLY A 272 38.89 44.97 23.52
N THR A 273 38.23 43.83 23.36
CA THR A 273 37.28 43.58 22.27
C THR A 273 35.93 44.29 22.48
N ALA A 274 35.68 44.75 23.71
CA ALA A 274 34.45 45.40 24.13
C ALA A 274 34.23 46.69 23.34
N ARG A 275 32.98 46.95 22.94
CA ARG A 275 32.63 48.09 22.06
C ARG A 275 33.03 49.45 22.64
N ARG A 276 33.11 49.57 23.98
CA ARG A 276 33.55 50.81 24.66
C ARG A 276 35.05 51.08 24.46
N ALA A 277 35.91 50.07 24.56
CA ALA A 277 37.36 50.20 24.44
C ALA A 277 37.79 50.57 23.00
N ARG A 278 37.23 49.90 21.99
CA ARG A 278 37.63 50.06 20.59
C ARG A 278 36.93 51.18 19.79
N LYS A 279 35.94 51.87 20.38
CA LYS A 279 35.08 52.87 19.68
C LYS A 279 35.86 53.95 18.93
N ALA A 280 37.05 54.30 19.41
CA ALA A 280 37.91 55.33 18.83
C ALA A 280 38.47 54.97 17.44
N TYR A 281 38.81 53.70 17.20
CA TYR A 281 39.53 53.26 15.98
C TYR A 281 38.82 52.14 15.20
N ASP A 282 37.87 51.41 15.81
CA ASP A 282 37.06 50.43 15.09
C ASP A 282 35.59 50.38 15.56
N LYS A 283 34.68 50.52 14.59
CA LYS A 283 33.22 50.52 14.77
C LYS A 283 32.55 49.21 14.32
N ARG A 284 33.29 48.27 13.71
CA ARG A 284 32.75 47.08 13.01
C ARG A 284 32.17 46.03 13.99
N PRO A 285 31.08 45.33 13.64
CA PRO A 285 30.42 44.37 14.54
C PRO A 285 31.01 42.96 14.41
N TRP A 286 32.29 42.76 14.75
CA TRP A 286 33.01 41.49 14.56
C TRP A 286 32.33 40.23 15.11
N SER A 287 31.57 40.33 16.20
CA SER A 287 30.79 39.18 16.71
C SER A 287 29.75 38.68 15.70
N LEU A 288 29.18 39.56 14.86
CA LEU A 288 28.28 39.15 13.77
C LEU A 288 29.03 38.42 12.64
N PHE A 289 30.29 38.77 12.38
CA PHE A 289 31.12 38.03 11.41
C PHE A 289 31.47 36.62 11.90
N ILE A 290 31.67 36.43 13.21
CA ILE A 290 31.86 35.11 13.81
C ILE A 290 30.54 34.31 13.78
N VAL A 291 29.40 34.93 14.09
CA VAL A 291 28.07 34.29 13.98
C VAL A 291 27.77 33.90 12.53
N PHE A 292 28.07 34.75 11.55
CA PHE A 292 27.93 34.43 10.13
C PHE A 292 28.77 33.20 9.74
N PHE A 293 30.06 33.16 10.12
CA PHE A 293 30.92 32.00 9.93
C PHE A 293 30.28 30.73 10.53
N LEU A 294 29.82 30.80 11.79
CA LEU A 294 29.16 29.68 12.46
C LEU A 294 27.92 29.20 11.70
N CYS A 295 27.04 30.10 11.27
CA CYS A 295 25.86 29.75 10.46
C CYS A 295 26.25 29.09 9.13
N THR A 296 27.21 29.63 8.39
CA THR A 296 27.68 29.03 7.12
C THR A 296 28.35 27.67 7.32
N SER A 297 29.13 27.51 8.40
CA SER A 297 29.82 26.27 8.76
C SER A 297 28.84 25.18 9.18
N THR A 298 27.80 25.53 9.95
CA THR A 298 26.69 24.62 10.29
C THR A 298 25.86 24.23 9.05
N LEU A 299 25.54 25.18 8.16
CA LEU A 299 24.82 24.87 6.92
C LEU A 299 25.63 23.93 6.02
N ALA A 300 26.94 24.19 5.85
CA ALA A 300 27.84 23.32 5.09
C ALA A 300 27.88 21.88 5.66
N ALA A 301 27.89 21.72 6.99
CA ALA A 301 27.88 20.42 7.64
C ALA A 301 26.53 19.68 7.49
N LEU A 302 25.41 20.39 7.44
CA LEU A 302 24.07 19.81 7.28
C LEU A 302 23.68 19.57 5.82
N LEU A 303 24.45 20.08 4.85
CA LEU A 303 24.02 20.17 3.46
C LEU A 303 23.74 18.81 2.81
N THR A 304 24.54 17.79 3.08
CA THR A 304 24.32 16.41 2.60
C THR A 304 22.99 15.84 3.07
N PHE A 305 22.61 16.10 4.33
CA PHE A 305 21.34 15.67 4.91
C PHE A 305 20.15 16.43 4.32
N ILE A 306 20.26 17.76 4.13
CA ILE A 306 19.18 18.56 3.55
C ILE A 306 18.93 18.15 2.09
N LEU A 307 19.99 17.94 1.29
CA LEU A 307 19.88 17.44 -0.08
C LEU A 307 19.19 16.06 -0.15
N GLY A 308 19.58 15.13 0.74
CA GLY A 308 18.93 13.83 0.87
C GLY A 308 17.47 13.85 1.34
N ARG A 309 16.96 15.01 1.78
CA ARG A 309 15.55 15.24 2.14
C ARG A 309 14.74 15.99 1.07
N ILE A 310 15.40 16.52 0.05
CA ILE A 310 14.76 17.20 -1.10
C ILE A 310 14.42 16.23 -2.23
N ILE A 311 15.05 15.05 -2.24
CA ILE A 311 14.72 13.95 -3.14
C ILE A 311 13.70 13.06 -2.46
N ASP A 312 12.48 13.05 -3.01
CA ASP A 312 11.44 12.12 -2.62
C ASP A 312 11.65 10.76 -3.30
N ILE A 313 11.25 9.69 -2.64
CA ILE A 313 11.38 8.32 -3.15
C ILE A 313 10.06 7.59 -2.87
N GLU A 314 9.24 7.51 -3.91
CA GLU A 314 7.97 6.80 -3.89
C GLU A 314 8.16 5.35 -4.32
N THR A 315 7.31 4.44 -3.84
CA THR A 315 7.28 3.03 -4.27
C THR A 315 6.07 2.77 -5.14
N LYS A 316 6.30 2.20 -6.32
CA LYS A 316 5.27 1.73 -7.24
C LYS A 316 5.31 0.21 -7.33
N ILE A 317 4.17 -0.43 -7.13
CA ILE A 317 4.01 -1.86 -7.40
C ILE A 317 3.73 -2.02 -8.90
N VAL A 318 4.53 -2.84 -9.58
CA VAL A 318 4.36 -3.19 -11.00
C VAL A 318 4.18 -4.69 -11.07
N ARG A 319 3.06 -5.14 -11.66
CA ARG A 319 2.82 -6.57 -11.87
C ARG A 319 3.76 -7.09 -12.95
N ASP A 320 4.57 -8.10 -12.64
CA ASP A 320 5.17 -8.90 -13.69
C ASP A 320 4.07 -9.72 -14.39
N ARG A 321 4.23 -9.93 -15.69
CA ARG A 321 3.35 -10.73 -16.56
C ARG A 321 4.14 -11.56 -17.58
N VAL A 322 5.47 -11.45 -17.51
CA VAL A 322 6.43 -12.05 -18.43
C VAL A 322 7.15 -13.18 -17.71
N ASN A 323 7.69 -12.92 -16.52
CA ASN A 323 8.44 -13.91 -15.76
C ASN A 323 7.54 -14.61 -14.75
N TYR A 324 7.57 -15.95 -14.72
CA TYR A 324 6.78 -16.75 -13.80
C TYR A 324 7.61 -17.86 -13.14
N HIS A 325 7.24 -18.22 -11.91
CA HIS A 325 7.72 -19.44 -11.26
C HIS A 325 6.61 -20.50 -11.29
N GLU A 326 6.94 -21.78 -11.39
CA GLU A 326 5.96 -22.83 -11.13
C GLU A 326 5.79 -23.01 -9.61
N VAL A 327 4.54 -23.07 -9.14
CA VAL A 327 4.17 -23.31 -7.75
C VAL A 327 3.04 -24.33 -7.67
N THR A 328 2.87 -24.96 -6.50
CA THR A 328 1.81 -25.94 -6.24
C THR A 328 0.63 -25.28 -5.54
N VAL A 329 -0.59 -25.53 -6.02
CA VAL A 329 -1.85 -25.09 -5.39
C VAL A 329 -2.79 -26.29 -5.25
N LYS A 330 -3.70 -26.27 -4.28
CA LYS A 330 -4.75 -27.30 -4.15
C LYS A 330 -5.87 -27.05 -5.17
N GLY A 331 -5.62 -27.48 -6.40
CA GLY A 331 -6.52 -27.31 -7.55
C GLY A 331 -7.30 -28.56 -7.95
N ASP A 332 -6.98 -29.72 -7.39
CA ASP A 332 -7.47 -31.03 -7.86
C ASP A 332 -7.87 -31.96 -6.71
N LEU A 333 -8.35 -33.17 -7.03
CA LEU A 333 -8.78 -34.20 -6.09
C LEU A 333 -7.75 -35.34 -5.98
N SER A 334 -7.42 -35.74 -4.76
CA SER A 334 -6.62 -36.96 -4.56
C SER A 334 -7.47 -38.21 -4.80
N VAL A 335 -6.82 -39.37 -4.96
CA VAL A 335 -7.51 -40.66 -5.08
C VAL A 335 -8.40 -40.94 -3.86
N GLU A 336 -7.98 -40.51 -2.66
CA GLU A 336 -8.77 -40.62 -1.43
C GLU A 336 -9.97 -39.67 -1.41
N ASP A 337 -9.87 -38.49 -2.04
CA ASP A 337 -11.00 -37.56 -2.20
C ASP A 337 -12.05 -38.15 -3.14
N ILE A 338 -11.61 -38.70 -4.29
CA ILE A 338 -12.48 -39.36 -5.28
C ILE A 338 -13.21 -40.55 -4.64
N ASN A 339 -12.50 -41.40 -3.89
CA ASN A 339 -13.08 -42.54 -3.18
C ASN A 339 -14.09 -42.11 -2.09
N ARG A 340 -13.87 -40.98 -1.41
CA ARG A 340 -14.85 -40.42 -0.46
C ARG A 340 -16.10 -39.90 -1.16
N ALA A 341 -15.97 -39.21 -2.29
CA ALA A 341 -17.10 -38.74 -3.08
C ALA A 341 -17.97 -39.93 -3.57
N ALA A 342 -17.32 -40.98 -4.08
CA ALA A 342 -17.97 -42.21 -4.53
C ALA A 342 -18.78 -42.90 -3.42
N ALA A 343 -18.29 -42.89 -2.17
CA ALA A 343 -19.01 -43.45 -1.02
C ALA A 343 -20.28 -42.65 -0.67
N LEU A 344 -20.37 -41.38 -1.06
CA LEU A 344 -21.56 -40.53 -0.83
C LEU A 344 -22.62 -40.65 -1.93
N THR A 345 -22.25 -41.10 -3.14
CA THR A 345 -23.19 -41.22 -4.28
C THR A 345 -24.51 -41.94 -3.94
N PRO A 346 -24.54 -43.08 -3.22
CA PRO A 346 -25.81 -43.74 -2.86
C PRO A 346 -26.71 -42.91 -1.93
N ILE A 347 -26.12 -42.06 -1.09
CA ILE A 347 -26.86 -41.16 -0.17
C ILE A 347 -27.48 -40.01 -0.97
N PHE A 348 -26.70 -39.43 -1.90
CA PHE A 348 -27.16 -38.35 -2.77
C PHE A 348 -28.29 -38.78 -3.73
N ASN A 349 -28.23 -40.02 -4.22
CA ASN A 349 -29.24 -40.58 -5.12
C ASN A 349 -30.53 -41.02 -4.38
N SER A 350 -30.59 -40.87 -3.05
CA SER A 350 -31.79 -41.11 -2.24
C SER A 350 -32.65 -39.84 -2.10
N PHE A 351 -33.71 -39.75 -2.91
CA PHE A 351 -34.68 -38.64 -2.88
C PHE A 351 -35.27 -38.41 -1.48
N SER A 352 -35.43 -39.46 -0.67
CA SER A 352 -35.96 -39.36 0.70
C SER A 352 -35.06 -38.61 1.67
N LEU A 353 -33.75 -38.51 1.40
CA LEU A 353 -32.79 -37.89 2.31
C LEU A 353 -32.51 -36.42 1.97
N THR A 354 -32.52 -36.03 0.69
CA THR A 354 -32.16 -34.66 0.23
C THR A 354 -30.85 -34.15 0.88
N TRP A 355 -29.87 -35.05 1.02
CA TRP A 355 -28.62 -34.77 1.75
C TRP A 355 -27.77 -33.71 1.04
N THR A 356 -26.98 -32.95 1.80
CA THR A 356 -26.00 -31.99 1.27
C THR A 356 -24.68 -32.10 2.02
N ILE A 357 -23.55 -31.83 1.36
CA ILE A 357 -22.20 -31.93 1.94
C ILE A 357 -22.04 -30.94 3.11
N SER A 358 -22.50 -29.71 2.91
CA SER A 358 -22.55 -28.65 3.92
C SER A 358 -24.02 -28.34 4.28
N PRO A 359 -24.33 -27.98 5.54
CA PRO A 359 -25.64 -27.44 5.89
C PRO A 359 -25.83 -26.06 5.25
N PHE A 360 -27.09 -25.67 5.01
CA PHE A 360 -27.43 -24.38 4.38
C PHE A 360 -26.84 -23.18 5.15
N SER A 361 -26.80 -23.25 6.49
CA SER A 361 -26.19 -22.24 7.36
C SER A 361 -24.67 -22.07 7.18
N ALA A 362 -23.97 -23.06 6.61
CA ALA A 362 -22.53 -23.00 6.33
C ALA A 362 -22.21 -22.56 4.89
N LEU A 363 -23.21 -22.25 4.05
CA LEU A 363 -22.98 -21.76 2.69
C LEU A 363 -22.18 -20.45 2.67
N GLY A 364 -22.30 -19.61 3.71
CA GLY A 364 -21.49 -18.40 3.88
C GLY A 364 -19.98 -18.65 4.06
N ASN A 365 -19.56 -19.88 4.35
CA ASN A 365 -18.15 -20.27 4.43
C ASN A 365 -17.59 -20.80 3.10
N LEU A 366 -18.45 -21.05 2.09
CA LEU A 366 -18.00 -21.49 0.76
C LEU A 366 -17.55 -20.28 -0.08
N PRO A 367 -16.61 -20.47 -1.03
CA PRO A 367 -16.19 -19.40 -1.92
C PRO A 367 -17.39 -18.89 -2.75
N PRO A 368 -17.58 -17.56 -2.86
CA PRO A 368 -18.71 -16.99 -3.59
C PRO A 368 -18.65 -17.33 -5.08
N SER A 369 -19.83 -17.34 -5.72
CA SER A 369 -19.95 -17.45 -7.18
C SER A 369 -19.55 -16.15 -7.87
N ILE A 370 -18.72 -16.25 -8.89
CA ILE A 370 -18.35 -15.17 -9.81
C ILE A 370 -18.75 -15.51 -11.25
N ALA A 371 -19.07 -14.49 -12.04
CA ALA A 371 -19.39 -14.62 -13.45
C ALA A 371 -18.41 -13.79 -14.28
N LEU A 372 -17.64 -14.47 -15.14
CA LEU A 372 -16.67 -13.84 -16.03
C LEU A 372 -17.15 -14.01 -17.48
N ARG A 373 -16.97 -12.99 -18.32
CA ARG A 373 -17.39 -13.04 -19.72
C ARG A 373 -16.34 -13.77 -20.57
N TRP A 374 -16.78 -14.73 -21.36
CA TRP A 374 -15.95 -15.44 -22.35
C TRP A 374 -16.62 -15.38 -23.72
N LYS A 375 -16.06 -14.58 -24.63
CA LYS A 375 -16.69 -14.24 -25.92
C LYS A 375 -18.08 -13.60 -25.70
N GLU A 376 -19.14 -14.29 -26.11
CA GLU A 376 -20.55 -13.86 -25.99
C GLU A 376 -21.25 -14.49 -24.77
N ASP A 377 -20.67 -15.53 -24.16
CA ASP A 377 -21.21 -16.21 -22.98
C ASP A 377 -20.69 -15.61 -21.66
N TYR A 378 -21.40 -15.91 -20.57
CA TYR A 378 -20.87 -15.84 -19.21
C TYR A 378 -20.49 -17.24 -18.71
N VAL A 379 -19.29 -17.35 -18.13
CA VAL A 379 -18.81 -18.55 -17.45
C VAL A 379 -18.80 -18.30 -15.95
N TYR A 380 -19.35 -19.23 -15.18
CA TYR A 380 -19.50 -19.12 -13.73
C TYR A 380 -18.48 -20.00 -13.02
N PHE A 381 -17.81 -19.44 -12.02
CA PHE A 381 -16.79 -20.10 -11.22
C PHE A 381 -17.10 -19.90 -9.73
N ALA A 382 -16.57 -20.76 -8.86
CA ALA A 382 -16.39 -20.39 -7.46
C ALA A 382 -15.13 -19.52 -7.34
N GLU A 383 -15.04 -18.62 -6.37
CA GLU A 383 -13.76 -17.98 -6.06
C GLU A 383 -12.71 -18.97 -5.53
N VAL A 384 -11.46 -18.50 -5.42
CA VAL A 384 -10.37 -19.27 -4.82
C VAL A 384 -10.30 -19.00 -3.31
N SER A 385 -10.19 -20.04 -2.49
CA SER A 385 -9.98 -19.86 -1.04
C SER A 385 -8.50 -19.66 -0.72
N THR A 386 -8.19 -18.94 0.37
CA THR A 386 -6.81 -18.81 0.89
C THR A 386 -6.14 -20.16 1.10
N ASN A 387 -6.91 -21.16 1.56
CA ASN A 387 -6.43 -22.51 1.82
C ASN A 387 -5.97 -23.20 0.53
N GLN A 388 -6.67 -23.00 -0.59
CA GLN A 388 -6.24 -23.57 -1.89
C GLN A 388 -4.86 -23.07 -2.35
N LEU A 389 -4.38 -21.94 -1.82
CA LEU A 389 -3.11 -21.31 -2.20
C LEU A 389 -1.92 -21.64 -1.27
N ARG A 390 -2.14 -22.48 -0.26
CA ARG A 390 -1.13 -22.93 0.71
C ARG A 390 -0.77 -24.40 0.52
N SER A 391 0.51 -24.74 0.58
CA SER A 391 0.98 -26.13 0.41
C SER A 391 0.59 -27.07 1.56
N ASP A 392 0.41 -26.52 2.77
CA ASP A 392 0.14 -27.28 4.00
C ASP A 392 -1.36 -27.55 4.27
N SER A 393 -2.26 -27.11 3.37
CA SER A 393 -3.70 -27.10 3.62
C SER A 393 -4.49 -27.89 2.57
N THR A 394 -5.83 -27.83 2.60
CA THR A 394 -6.70 -28.54 1.66
C THR A 394 -7.89 -27.69 1.21
N GLY A 395 -8.38 -27.94 0.00
CA GLY A 395 -9.65 -27.41 -0.49
C GLY A 395 -10.89 -28.15 0.04
N PHE A 396 -12.07 -27.64 -0.32
CA PHE A 396 -13.36 -28.15 0.15
C PHE A 396 -13.69 -29.56 -0.38
N GLY A 397 -13.10 -29.95 -1.51
CA GLY A 397 -13.22 -31.28 -2.14
C GLY A 397 -12.63 -32.44 -1.34
N THR A 398 -12.36 -32.27 -0.05
CA THR A 398 -11.96 -33.37 0.85
C THR A 398 -13.12 -34.22 1.33
N PHE A 399 -14.37 -33.76 1.17
CA PHE A 399 -15.61 -34.46 1.59
C PHE A 399 -15.65 -34.85 3.08
N LYS A 400 -14.87 -34.16 3.93
CA LYS A 400 -14.90 -34.31 5.39
C LYS A 400 -15.88 -33.29 5.98
N GLN A 401 -16.67 -33.68 6.98
CA GLN A 401 -17.64 -32.75 7.61
C GLN A 401 -16.95 -31.63 8.40
N GLU A 402 -15.78 -31.90 8.98
CA GLU A 402 -15.07 -30.98 9.88
C GLU A 402 -14.30 -29.84 9.17
N THR A 403 -14.06 -29.93 7.86
CA THR A 403 -13.28 -28.93 7.09
C THR A 403 -14.11 -27.74 6.59
N THR A 404 -15.33 -27.55 7.11
CA THR A 404 -16.30 -26.53 6.64
C THR A 404 -16.13 -25.14 7.25
N ALA A 405 -15.12 -24.93 8.11
CA ALA A 405 -14.68 -23.59 8.51
C ALA A 405 -13.60 -23.09 7.55
N ALA A 406 -13.89 -21.98 6.84
CA ALA A 406 -12.84 -21.19 6.23
C ALA A 406 -12.05 -20.50 7.36
N SER A 407 -11.01 -21.15 7.89
CA SER A 407 -10.20 -20.54 8.94
C SER A 407 -9.44 -19.36 8.36
N ILE A 408 -9.85 -18.16 8.78
CA ILE A 408 -9.03 -16.95 8.66
C ILE A 408 -7.95 -17.05 9.76
N ASP A 409 -7.06 -18.04 9.64
CA ASP A 409 -5.89 -18.21 10.49
C ASP A 409 -4.83 -17.16 10.13
N THR A 410 -5.17 -15.92 10.44
CA THR A 410 -4.30 -14.74 10.44
C THR A 410 -3.36 -14.73 11.66
N LEU A 411 -3.37 -15.79 12.48
CA LEU A 411 -2.66 -15.90 13.75
C LEU A 411 -1.54 -16.95 13.74
N GLY A 412 -0.50 -16.67 12.97
CA GLY A 412 0.87 -16.81 13.48
C GLY A 412 1.38 -18.22 13.81
N SER A 413 1.07 -19.23 13.00
CA SER A 413 1.98 -20.37 12.91
C SER A 413 3.31 -19.89 12.33
N ASN A 414 4.40 -19.98 13.10
CA ASN A 414 5.77 -19.80 12.60
C ASN A 414 6.18 -21.01 11.75
N GLN A 415 5.43 -21.28 10.68
CA GLN A 415 5.81 -22.24 9.67
C GLN A 415 6.92 -21.62 8.83
N SER A 416 8.03 -22.36 8.72
CA SER A 416 9.04 -22.13 7.70
C SER A 416 8.34 -22.05 6.35
N GLN A 417 8.46 -20.91 5.66
CA GLN A 417 8.05 -20.78 4.26
C GLN A 417 8.73 -21.91 3.48
N SER A 418 7.95 -22.91 3.07
CA SER A 418 8.44 -23.90 2.13
C SER A 418 8.62 -23.19 0.79
N ALA A 419 9.61 -23.58 -0.01
CA ALA A 419 9.91 -22.89 -1.27
C ALA A 419 8.74 -22.91 -2.29
N THR A 420 7.71 -23.71 -2.01
CA THR A 420 6.51 -23.97 -2.80
C THR A 420 5.28 -23.15 -2.40
N ASP A 421 5.28 -22.42 -1.29
CA ASP A 421 4.11 -21.64 -0.86
C ASP A 421 3.91 -20.37 -1.71
N THR A 422 2.66 -20.07 -2.07
CA THR A 422 2.35 -18.85 -2.82
C THR A 422 2.32 -17.64 -1.88
N SER A 423 3.27 -16.72 -2.06
CA SER A 423 3.35 -15.50 -1.26
C SER A 423 2.22 -14.52 -1.64
N PRO A 424 1.60 -13.81 -0.69
CA PRO A 424 0.71 -12.69 -0.99
C PRO A 424 1.41 -11.61 -1.83
N GLY A 425 0.67 -10.89 -2.67
CA GLY A 425 1.24 -10.00 -3.69
C GLY A 425 1.74 -10.77 -4.92
N THR A 426 1.07 -11.88 -5.27
CA THR A 426 1.35 -12.64 -6.49
C THR A 426 0.09 -12.81 -7.32
N THR A 427 0.28 -12.83 -8.63
CA THR A 427 -0.76 -13.19 -9.59
C THR A 427 -0.52 -14.63 -10.03
N LEU A 428 -1.48 -15.51 -9.81
CA LEU A 428 -1.40 -16.92 -10.14
C LEU A 428 -2.20 -17.20 -11.42
N ARG A 429 -1.71 -18.07 -12.30
CA ARG A 429 -2.49 -18.66 -13.39
C ARG A 429 -2.57 -20.16 -13.24
N PHE A 430 -3.78 -20.72 -13.25
CA PHE A 430 -3.99 -22.17 -13.17
C PHE A 430 -5.37 -22.57 -13.71
N PRO A 431 -5.53 -23.83 -14.17
CA PRO A 431 -6.80 -24.33 -14.67
C PRO A 431 -7.83 -24.54 -13.55
N ARG A 432 -9.10 -24.22 -13.81
CA ARG A 432 -10.24 -24.42 -12.92
C ARG A 432 -11.50 -24.78 -13.72
N TRP A 433 -12.40 -25.56 -13.12
CA TRP A 433 -13.69 -25.90 -13.72
C TRP A 433 -14.65 -24.70 -13.69
N GLY A 434 -15.28 -24.42 -14.83
CA GLY A 434 -16.28 -23.35 -15.00
C GLY A 434 -17.57 -23.86 -15.65
N ILE A 435 -18.70 -23.25 -15.28
CA ILE A 435 -20.03 -23.61 -15.79
C ILE A 435 -20.48 -22.63 -16.87
N ARG A 436 -20.93 -23.16 -18.00
CA ARG A 436 -21.82 -22.46 -18.94
C ARG A 436 -23.18 -23.15 -18.95
N ILE A 437 -24.25 -22.38 -18.94
CA ILE A 437 -25.63 -22.91 -19.01
C ILE A 437 -26.49 -22.00 -19.88
N GLN A 438 -27.26 -22.62 -20.76
CA GLN A 438 -28.22 -21.96 -21.63
C GLN A 438 -29.56 -22.68 -21.47
N CYS A 439 -30.64 -21.92 -21.31
CA CYS A 439 -31.97 -22.44 -21.03
C CYS A 439 -32.99 -21.92 -22.04
N LYS A 440 -34.08 -22.67 -22.21
CA LYS A 440 -35.25 -22.31 -23.03
C LYS A 440 -36.53 -22.69 -22.28
N LYS A 441 -37.53 -21.80 -22.31
CA LYS A 441 -38.90 -22.08 -21.83
C LYS A 441 -39.55 -23.05 -22.82
N LEU A 442 -40.23 -24.07 -22.31
CA LEU A 442 -40.67 -25.21 -23.12
C LEU A 442 -41.58 -24.78 -24.29
N SER A 443 -41.31 -25.23 -25.51
CA SER A 443 -42.21 -24.96 -26.63
C SER A 443 -43.55 -25.67 -26.44
N ASN A 444 -44.66 -24.99 -26.75
CA ASN A 444 -46.04 -25.52 -26.62
C ASN A 444 -46.36 -26.14 -25.25
N GLY A 445 -46.01 -25.44 -24.16
CA GLY A 445 -46.22 -25.92 -22.78
C GLY A 445 -47.68 -26.27 -22.43
N ASN A 446 -48.67 -25.75 -23.16
CA ASN A 446 -50.08 -26.12 -23.05
C ASN A 446 -50.42 -27.54 -23.54
N VAL A 447 -49.53 -28.17 -24.32
CA VAL A 447 -49.61 -29.57 -24.76
C VAL A 447 -48.55 -30.42 -24.04
N ASN A 448 -47.35 -29.86 -23.91
CA ASN A 448 -46.17 -30.59 -23.45
C ASN A 448 -46.02 -30.64 -21.92
N ILE A 449 -46.88 -29.95 -21.16
CA ILE A 449 -47.00 -30.09 -19.71
C ILE A 449 -48.35 -30.74 -19.40
N VAL A 450 -48.34 -31.81 -18.62
CA VAL A 450 -49.54 -32.43 -18.03
C VAL A 450 -49.58 -32.01 -16.56
N PRO A 451 -50.50 -31.10 -16.15
CA PRO A 451 -50.56 -30.57 -14.79
C PRO A 451 -50.65 -31.67 -13.71
N ARG A 452 -51.63 -32.56 -13.86
CA ARG A 452 -51.87 -33.68 -12.95
C ARG A 452 -52.53 -34.84 -13.69
N SER A 453 -51.94 -36.02 -13.58
CA SER A 453 -52.47 -37.28 -14.11
C SER A 453 -53.34 -38.04 -13.08
N PRO A 454 -54.09 -39.08 -13.50
CA PRO A 454 -54.75 -40.00 -12.57
C PRO A 454 -53.81 -40.64 -11.54
N GLY A 455 -52.56 -40.93 -11.91
CA GLY A 455 -51.52 -41.41 -10.98
C GLY A 455 -50.98 -40.36 -9.98
N SER A 456 -51.50 -39.13 -9.97
CA SER A 456 -50.99 -37.99 -9.20
C SER A 456 -49.52 -37.65 -9.51
N PHE A 457 -49.20 -37.60 -10.80
CA PHE A 457 -47.95 -37.07 -11.33
C PHE A 457 -48.20 -35.84 -12.21
N SER A 458 -47.22 -34.94 -12.24
CA SER A 458 -47.08 -33.94 -13.30
C SER A 458 -46.08 -34.46 -14.33
N TYR A 459 -46.36 -34.31 -15.62
CA TYR A 459 -45.44 -34.71 -16.69
C TYR A 459 -44.96 -33.50 -17.48
N VAL A 460 -43.69 -33.52 -17.87
CA VAL A 460 -43.09 -32.57 -18.82
C VAL A 460 -42.48 -33.35 -19.95
N VAL A 461 -42.90 -33.08 -21.18
CA VAL A 461 -42.40 -33.71 -22.40
C VAL A 461 -41.58 -32.70 -23.17
N VAL A 462 -40.29 -32.96 -23.38
CA VAL A 462 -39.35 -32.00 -23.96
C VAL A 462 -39.17 -32.28 -25.46
N PRO A 463 -39.54 -31.35 -26.37
CA PRO A 463 -39.28 -31.52 -27.80
C PRO A 463 -37.78 -31.57 -28.11
N ARG A 464 -37.38 -32.45 -29.05
CA ARG A 464 -36.01 -32.50 -29.58
C ARG A 464 -35.56 -31.18 -30.20
N ASP A 465 -36.49 -30.39 -30.72
CA ASP A 465 -36.21 -29.09 -31.34
C ASP A 465 -35.73 -28.06 -30.30
N ASP A 466 -36.25 -28.09 -29.07
CA ASP A 466 -35.79 -27.22 -27.98
C ASP A 466 -34.35 -27.57 -27.58
N ILE A 467 -34.01 -28.86 -27.51
CA ILE A 467 -32.64 -29.32 -27.28
C ILE A 467 -31.72 -28.92 -28.43
N ARG A 468 -32.16 -29.09 -29.69
CA ARG A 468 -31.36 -28.73 -30.87
C ARG A 468 -31.03 -27.25 -30.93
N GLU A 469 -31.97 -26.38 -30.53
CA GLU A 469 -31.70 -24.94 -30.41
C GLU A 469 -30.64 -24.65 -29.35
N LEU A 470 -30.71 -25.28 -28.18
CA LEU A 470 -29.74 -25.08 -27.09
C LEU A 470 -28.32 -25.56 -27.47
N PHE A 471 -28.20 -26.71 -28.14
CA PHE A 471 -26.92 -27.18 -28.67
C PHE A 471 -26.35 -26.24 -29.74
N LYS A 472 -27.22 -25.71 -30.61
CA LYS A 472 -26.82 -24.71 -31.62
C LYS A 472 -26.31 -23.41 -30.98
N ARG A 473 -26.88 -22.95 -29.86
CA ARG A 473 -26.39 -21.76 -29.12
C ARG A 473 -24.96 -21.94 -28.59
N PHE A 474 -24.59 -23.16 -28.22
CA PHE A 474 -23.20 -23.49 -27.83
C PHE A 474 -22.27 -23.78 -29.01
N ASN A 475 -22.76 -23.73 -30.25
CA ASN A 475 -22.07 -24.16 -31.47
C ASN A 475 -21.54 -25.60 -31.35
N MET A 476 -22.41 -26.51 -30.88
CA MET A 476 -22.14 -27.94 -30.68
C MET A 476 -23.10 -28.79 -31.52
N ASP A 477 -22.61 -29.94 -31.99
CA ASP A 477 -23.43 -30.94 -32.67
C ASP A 477 -24.43 -31.61 -31.72
N LEU A 478 -25.59 -32.02 -32.25
CA LEU A 478 -26.62 -32.68 -31.46
C LEU A 478 -26.21 -34.12 -31.12
N PRO A 479 -26.10 -34.52 -29.84
CA PRO A 479 -25.68 -35.85 -29.47
C PRO A 479 -26.64 -36.94 -29.95
N SER A 480 -26.09 -38.07 -30.42
CA SER A 480 -26.88 -39.18 -31.00
C SER A 480 -27.94 -39.75 -30.08
N ILE A 481 -27.76 -39.64 -28.75
CA ILE A 481 -28.74 -40.04 -27.74
C ILE A 481 -30.06 -39.26 -27.82
N VAL A 482 -30.04 -38.01 -28.33
CA VAL A 482 -31.25 -37.18 -28.48
C VAL A 482 -32.20 -37.73 -29.55
N ASN A 483 -31.65 -38.42 -30.56
CA ASN A 483 -32.42 -39.00 -31.67
C ASN A 483 -33.00 -40.40 -31.36
N ARG A 484 -32.84 -40.92 -30.14
CA ARG A 484 -33.44 -42.20 -29.75
C ARG A 484 -34.98 -42.10 -29.67
N PRO A 485 -35.73 -43.16 -30.04
CA PRO A 485 -37.18 -43.19 -29.90
C PRO A 485 -37.61 -43.13 -28.42
N PHE A 486 -38.79 -42.57 -28.17
CA PHE A 486 -39.32 -42.32 -26.82
C PHE A 486 -39.97 -43.58 -26.22
N ASN A 487 -39.65 -43.93 -24.97
CA ASN A 487 -40.19 -45.12 -24.31
C ASN A 487 -41.46 -44.78 -23.51
N LYS A 488 -42.61 -44.66 -24.21
CA LYS A 488 -43.92 -44.31 -23.62
C LYS A 488 -44.28 -45.20 -22.41
N THR A 489 -44.00 -46.50 -22.51
CA THR A 489 -44.29 -47.51 -21.48
C THR A 489 -43.49 -47.31 -20.20
N GLU A 490 -42.21 -46.97 -20.29
CA GLU A 490 -41.36 -46.70 -19.13
C GLU A 490 -41.67 -45.33 -18.52
N PHE A 491 -41.95 -44.34 -19.36
CA PHE A 491 -42.27 -42.97 -18.95
C PHE A 491 -43.61 -42.88 -18.17
N ALA A 492 -44.68 -43.46 -18.72
CA ALA A 492 -46.00 -43.46 -18.10
C ALA A 492 -46.17 -44.54 -17.02
N GLY A 493 -45.59 -45.72 -17.22
CA GLY A 493 -45.87 -46.90 -16.41
C GLY A 493 -47.35 -47.33 -16.56
N ASN A 494 -48.07 -47.38 -15.45
CA ASN A 494 -49.50 -47.71 -15.41
C ASN A 494 -50.44 -46.49 -15.54
N ASP A 495 -49.89 -45.29 -15.76
CA ASP A 495 -50.67 -44.05 -15.85
C ASP A 495 -51.09 -43.73 -17.29
N THR A 496 -52.10 -42.87 -17.47
CA THR A 496 -52.62 -42.49 -18.78
C THR A 496 -52.21 -41.06 -19.15
N LEU A 497 -51.53 -40.91 -20.29
CA LEU A 497 -51.12 -39.61 -20.83
C LEU A 497 -52.07 -39.10 -21.93
N PRO A 498 -52.24 -37.77 -22.08
CA PRO A 498 -53.03 -37.18 -23.16
C PRO A 498 -52.55 -37.58 -24.57
N SER A 499 -53.50 -37.82 -25.48
CA SER A 499 -53.23 -38.29 -26.85
C SER A 499 -52.74 -37.22 -27.82
N ASN A 500 -52.79 -35.94 -27.43
CA ASN A 500 -52.32 -34.79 -28.21
C ASN A 500 -50.81 -34.54 -28.09
N ILE A 501 -50.08 -35.32 -27.28
CA ILE A 501 -48.63 -35.20 -27.10
C ILE A 501 -47.91 -35.94 -28.25
N ASP A 502 -47.08 -35.21 -29.01
CA ASP A 502 -46.18 -35.79 -30.01
C ASP A 502 -44.91 -36.34 -29.33
N PHE A 503 -44.98 -37.61 -28.96
CA PHE A 503 -43.85 -38.36 -28.43
C PHE A 503 -42.80 -38.74 -29.48
N ASP A 504 -43.13 -38.69 -30.78
CA ASP A 504 -42.16 -39.03 -31.83
C ASP A 504 -41.14 -37.90 -31.99
N GLN A 505 -41.50 -36.66 -31.62
CA GLN A 505 -40.60 -35.51 -31.47
C GLN A 505 -40.06 -35.29 -30.04
N ALA A 506 -40.42 -36.13 -29.07
CA ALA A 506 -39.98 -35.96 -27.70
C ALA A 506 -38.56 -36.52 -27.44
N PHE A 507 -37.80 -35.85 -26.58
CA PHE A 507 -36.55 -36.34 -26.03
C PHE A 507 -36.80 -36.99 -24.66
N ASP A 508 -36.80 -38.32 -24.68
CA ASP A 508 -37.09 -39.22 -23.55
C ASP A 508 -36.35 -38.88 -22.25
N TRP A 509 -35.05 -38.61 -22.34
CA TRP A 509 -34.19 -38.46 -21.17
C TRP A 509 -34.35 -37.09 -20.48
N ALA A 510 -34.70 -36.03 -21.21
CA ALA A 510 -35.06 -34.73 -20.62
C ALA A 510 -36.53 -34.65 -20.21
N SER A 511 -37.40 -35.46 -20.80
CA SER A 511 -38.81 -35.53 -20.42
C SER A 511 -38.95 -36.13 -19.02
N GLY A 512 -39.73 -35.52 -18.14
CA GLY A 512 -39.82 -35.87 -16.72
C GLY A 512 -41.21 -36.27 -16.26
N LYS A 513 -41.24 -37.23 -15.32
CA LYS A 513 -42.38 -37.52 -14.45
C LYS A 513 -42.04 -37.00 -13.05
N PHE A 514 -42.88 -36.14 -12.50
CA PHE A 514 -42.67 -35.47 -11.22
C PHE A 514 -43.82 -35.82 -10.27
N TYR A 515 -43.52 -36.14 -9.01
CA TYR A 515 -44.55 -36.39 -8.00
C TYR A 515 -45.35 -35.11 -7.72
N ASP A 516 -46.68 -35.19 -7.68
CA ASP A 516 -47.56 -34.07 -7.31
C ASP A 516 -47.67 -34.00 -5.77
N ASN A 517 -46.60 -33.52 -5.13
CA ASN A 517 -46.35 -33.61 -3.69
C ASN A 517 -46.25 -32.24 -2.99
N GLY A 518 -46.92 -31.22 -3.51
CA GLY A 518 -46.96 -29.88 -2.90
C GLY A 518 -45.72 -29.01 -3.13
N VAL A 519 -44.59 -29.54 -3.65
CA VAL A 519 -43.38 -28.72 -3.84
C VAL A 519 -43.49 -27.79 -5.05
N ALA A 520 -43.04 -26.55 -4.84
CA ALA A 520 -43.20 -25.47 -5.79
C ALA A 520 -42.29 -25.58 -7.02
N HIS A 521 -41.17 -26.30 -6.93
CA HIS A 521 -40.36 -26.64 -8.09
C HIS A 521 -39.71 -28.03 -7.99
N SER A 522 -39.33 -28.59 -9.14
CA SER A 522 -38.65 -29.89 -9.22
C SER A 522 -37.74 -29.95 -10.44
N PHE A 523 -36.65 -30.73 -10.34
CA PHE A 523 -35.65 -30.91 -11.39
C PHE A 523 -35.60 -32.37 -11.84
N LYS A 524 -35.44 -32.58 -13.14
CA LYS A 524 -34.92 -33.84 -13.70
C LYS A 524 -33.65 -33.54 -14.47
N SER A 525 -32.55 -34.10 -14.02
CA SER A 525 -31.24 -33.96 -14.67
C SER A 525 -30.88 -35.25 -15.40
N PHE A 526 -30.22 -35.12 -16.56
CA PHE A 526 -29.65 -36.23 -17.28
C PHE A 526 -28.25 -35.89 -17.81
N PRO A 527 -27.20 -36.64 -17.45
CA PRO A 527 -25.86 -36.47 -18.02
C PRO A 527 -25.78 -37.04 -19.44
N ILE A 528 -25.48 -36.18 -20.42
CA ILE A 528 -25.11 -36.60 -21.78
C ILE A 528 -23.71 -37.20 -21.77
N THR A 529 -22.77 -36.61 -21.02
CA THR A 529 -21.43 -37.15 -20.81
C THR A 529 -21.06 -37.14 -19.31
N MET A 530 -20.43 -38.22 -18.86
CA MET A 530 -19.96 -38.39 -17.46
C MET A 530 -18.47 -38.10 -17.29
N GLY A 531 -17.85 -37.32 -18.19
CA GLY A 531 -16.44 -36.94 -18.09
C GLY A 531 -15.43 -37.85 -18.79
N ALA A 532 -15.88 -38.91 -19.46
CA ALA A 532 -15.01 -39.93 -20.09
C ALA A 532 -14.05 -39.38 -21.18
N GLU A 533 -14.30 -38.20 -21.74
CA GLU A 533 -13.44 -37.53 -22.73
C GLU A 533 -12.32 -36.67 -22.09
N GLY A 534 -12.31 -36.54 -20.76
CA GLY A 534 -11.38 -35.67 -20.02
C GLY A 534 -11.71 -34.17 -20.04
N LEU A 535 -12.53 -33.73 -20.99
CA LEU A 535 -12.88 -32.32 -21.24
C LEU A 535 -13.99 -31.73 -20.34
N GLY A 536 -14.45 -32.47 -19.33
CA GLY A 536 -15.54 -32.10 -18.44
C GLY A 536 -16.87 -32.77 -18.79
N TRP A 537 -17.99 -32.15 -18.37
CA TRP A 537 -19.30 -32.80 -18.32
C TRP A 537 -20.38 -32.01 -19.07
N GLN A 538 -21.31 -32.75 -19.66
CA GLN A 538 -22.46 -32.21 -20.37
C GLN A 538 -23.73 -32.81 -19.78
N SER A 539 -24.70 -31.96 -19.45
CA SER A 539 -25.98 -32.38 -18.87
C SER A 539 -27.15 -31.58 -19.44
N VAL A 540 -28.30 -32.25 -19.55
CA VAL A 540 -29.59 -31.60 -19.77
C VAL A 540 -30.34 -31.58 -18.44
N GLU A 541 -30.99 -30.48 -18.12
CA GLU A 541 -31.79 -30.35 -16.91
C GLU A 541 -33.14 -29.73 -17.24
N THR A 542 -34.21 -30.37 -16.78
CA THR A 542 -35.59 -29.93 -16.96
C THR A 542 -36.13 -29.46 -15.61
N LEU A 543 -36.50 -28.19 -15.54
CA LEU A 543 -37.23 -27.57 -14.43
C LEU A 543 -38.73 -27.68 -14.69
N LEU A 544 -39.46 -28.13 -13.67
CA LEU A 544 -40.90 -27.92 -13.54
C LEU A 544 -41.17 -26.96 -12.37
N VAL A 545 -41.92 -25.89 -12.62
CA VAL A 545 -42.48 -24.97 -11.62
C VAL A 545 -43.97 -25.25 -11.45
N ARG A 546 -44.45 -25.22 -10.20
CA ARG A 546 -45.84 -25.41 -9.80
C ARG A 546 -46.19 -24.40 -8.71
N LEU A 547 -46.96 -23.39 -9.04
CA LEU A 547 -47.27 -22.30 -8.10
C LEU A 547 -48.77 -22.06 -8.01
N ASN A 548 -49.25 -21.91 -6.78
CA ASN A 548 -50.61 -21.51 -6.53
C ASN A 548 -50.80 -20.03 -6.92
N ASP A 549 -51.72 -19.74 -7.83
CA ASP A 549 -51.91 -18.38 -8.34
C ASP A 549 -52.52 -17.40 -7.31
N ALA A 550 -52.98 -17.91 -6.15
CA ALA A 550 -53.24 -17.11 -4.95
C ALA A 550 -51.97 -16.42 -4.40
N PHE A 551 -50.83 -17.10 -4.44
CA PHE A 551 -49.55 -16.58 -3.94
C PHE A 551 -48.69 -15.96 -5.04
N ALA A 552 -48.99 -16.27 -6.31
CA ALA A 552 -48.38 -15.66 -7.50
C ALA A 552 -49.46 -14.97 -8.37
N PRO A 553 -50.12 -13.90 -7.89
CA PRO A 553 -51.27 -13.28 -8.57
C PRO A 553 -50.91 -12.60 -9.91
N GLN A 554 -49.63 -12.29 -10.14
CA GLN A 554 -49.11 -11.77 -11.41
C GLN A 554 -48.54 -12.88 -12.32
N GLY A 555 -48.69 -14.15 -11.93
CA GLY A 555 -48.11 -15.32 -12.59
C GLY A 555 -48.70 -15.64 -13.96
N LYS A 556 -47.86 -15.60 -15.00
CA LYS A 556 -48.13 -15.96 -16.39
C LYS A 556 -47.59 -17.34 -16.72
N PHE A 557 -48.38 -18.35 -16.34
CA PHE A 557 -48.06 -19.75 -16.52
C PHE A 557 -48.41 -20.26 -17.93
N GLN A 558 -47.65 -21.24 -18.43
CA GLN A 558 -47.91 -21.92 -19.70
C GLN A 558 -49.21 -22.72 -19.69
N ILE A 559 -49.58 -23.28 -18.55
CA ILE A 559 -50.85 -23.96 -18.31
C ILE A 559 -51.25 -23.82 -16.84
N LYS A 560 -52.56 -23.89 -16.55
CA LYS A 560 -53.11 -23.94 -15.19
C LYS A 560 -53.87 -25.25 -14.97
N SER A 561 -53.97 -25.71 -13.73
CA SER A 561 -54.82 -26.84 -13.37
C SER A 561 -56.28 -26.57 -13.74
N GLU A 562 -56.97 -27.56 -14.32
CA GLU A 562 -58.40 -27.45 -14.62
C GLU A 562 -59.24 -27.28 -13.34
N ASN A 563 -58.86 -28.01 -12.29
CA ASN A 563 -59.47 -27.92 -10.97
C ASN A 563 -58.87 -26.78 -10.15
N THR A 564 -59.73 -26.10 -9.37
CA THR A 564 -59.31 -25.16 -8.32
C THR A 564 -58.99 -25.88 -7.01
N VAL A 565 -58.13 -25.26 -6.20
CA VAL A 565 -57.75 -25.69 -4.86
C VAL A 565 -58.24 -24.64 -3.85
N PRO A 566 -58.87 -25.02 -2.73
CA PRO A 566 -59.19 -24.10 -1.64
C PRO A 566 -57.90 -23.66 -0.93
N THR A 567 -57.56 -22.39 -1.04
CA THR A 567 -56.30 -21.84 -0.55
C THR A 567 -56.53 -20.82 0.56
N PRO A 568 -55.90 -20.98 1.73
CA PRO A 568 -55.95 -19.99 2.80
C PRO A 568 -55.03 -18.80 2.47
N ILE A 569 -55.58 -17.60 2.48
CA ILE A 569 -54.84 -16.34 2.39
C ILE A 569 -55.13 -15.49 3.63
N ILE A 570 -54.14 -14.71 4.08
CA ILE A 570 -54.29 -13.75 5.17
C ILE A 570 -54.52 -12.37 4.54
N ASP A 571 -55.62 -11.69 4.89
CA ASP A 571 -55.88 -10.34 4.42
C ASP A 571 -55.01 -9.27 5.13
N GLU A 572 -55.05 -8.04 4.64
CA GLU A 572 -54.33 -6.90 5.25
C GLU A 572 -54.74 -6.62 6.71
N GLN A 573 -55.84 -7.21 7.17
CA GLN A 573 -56.35 -7.10 8.54
C GLN A 573 -56.01 -8.33 9.41
N GLY A 574 -55.18 -9.26 8.90
CA GLY A 574 -54.72 -10.44 9.62
C GLY A 574 -55.74 -11.59 9.68
N ARG A 575 -56.83 -11.53 8.92
CA ARG A 575 -57.88 -12.56 8.92
C ARG A 575 -57.60 -13.60 7.84
N GLN A 576 -57.69 -14.87 8.22
CA GLN A 576 -57.62 -15.98 7.28
C GLN A 576 -58.93 -16.09 6.48
N THR A 577 -58.85 -16.02 5.16
CA THR A 577 -59.96 -16.26 4.23
C THR A 577 -59.57 -17.39 3.27
N ILE A 578 -60.55 -18.13 2.75
CA ILE A 578 -60.32 -19.24 1.81
C ILE A 578 -60.81 -18.80 0.44
N ILE A 579 -59.90 -18.77 -0.53
CA ILE A 579 -60.22 -18.50 -1.94
C ILE A 579 -60.07 -19.77 -2.78
N GLN A 580 -60.76 -19.82 -3.92
CA GLN A 580 -60.53 -20.85 -4.94
C GLN A 580 -59.47 -20.32 -5.91
N SER A 581 -58.38 -21.06 -6.06
CA SER A 581 -57.24 -20.68 -6.90
C SER A 581 -56.75 -21.85 -7.74
N HIS A 582 -55.98 -21.59 -8.79
CA HIS A 582 -55.43 -22.64 -9.66
C HIS A 582 -53.94 -22.85 -9.36
N ILE A 583 -53.44 -24.06 -9.63
CA ILE A 583 -52.00 -24.29 -9.69
C ILE A 583 -51.54 -23.97 -11.12
N GLY A 584 -50.67 -22.99 -11.25
CA GLY A 584 -49.98 -22.63 -12.48
C GLY A 584 -48.72 -23.46 -12.68
N TYR A 585 -48.48 -23.88 -13.91
CA TYR A 585 -47.35 -24.70 -14.30
C TYR A 585 -46.53 -24.01 -15.38
N ASP A 586 -45.22 -23.93 -15.17
CA ASP A 586 -44.22 -23.41 -16.10
C ASP A 586 -43.07 -24.42 -16.18
N ALA A 587 -42.49 -24.63 -17.36
CA ALA A 587 -41.36 -25.54 -17.54
C ALA A 587 -40.25 -24.92 -18.42
N ALA A 588 -39.01 -25.24 -18.07
CA ALA A 588 -37.84 -24.88 -18.87
C ALA A 588 -36.87 -26.06 -18.96
N VAL A 589 -36.15 -26.14 -20.07
CA VAL A 589 -35.05 -27.08 -20.26
C VAL A 589 -33.74 -26.31 -20.48
N CYS A 590 -32.66 -26.82 -19.91
CA CYS A 590 -31.33 -26.23 -19.99
C CYS A 590 -30.32 -27.26 -20.49
N VAL A 591 -29.34 -26.79 -21.26
CA VAL A 591 -28.09 -27.52 -21.51
C VAL A 591 -27.01 -26.85 -20.66
N ARG A 592 -26.32 -27.65 -19.85
CA ARG A 592 -25.28 -27.22 -18.92
C ARG A 592 -23.97 -27.94 -19.24
N LEU A 593 -22.93 -27.14 -19.42
CA LEU A 593 -21.56 -27.56 -19.71
C LEU A 593 -20.68 -27.18 -18.51
N ILE A 594 -19.89 -28.13 -18.02
CA ILE A 594 -18.82 -27.90 -17.05
C ILE A 594 -17.52 -28.20 -17.77
N GLU A 595 -16.68 -27.18 -17.98
CA GLU A 595 -15.50 -27.24 -18.83
C GLU A 595 -14.31 -26.58 -18.10
N PRO A 596 -13.05 -26.93 -18.43
CA PRO A 596 -11.90 -26.31 -17.79
C PRO A 596 -11.48 -25.00 -18.47
N TYR A 597 -11.07 -24.03 -17.66
CA TYR A 597 -10.57 -22.71 -18.07
C TYR A 597 -9.35 -22.32 -17.25
N VAL A 598 -8.37 -21.66 -17.87
CA VAL A 598 -7.22 -21.09 -17.16
C VAL A 598 -7.59 -19.70 -16.68
N LEU A 599 -7.50 -19.47 -15.36
CA LEU A 599 -7.88 -18.20 -14.73
C LEU A 599 -6.65 -17.50 -14.15
N GLU A 600 -6.64 -16.18 -14.24
CA GLU A 600 -5.70 -15.31 -13.52
C GLU A 600 -6.33 -14.93 -12.16
N VAL A 601 -5.61 -15.17 -11.06
CA VAL A 601 -6.08 -15.02 -9.68
C VAL A 601 -5.07 -14.20 -8.89
N TYR A 602 -5.49 -13.09 -8.29
CA TYR A 602 -4.62 -12.27 -7.45
C TYR A 602 -4.67 -12.75 -5.99
N ASN A 603 -3.53 -13.24 -5.48
CA ASN A 603 -3.34 -13.59 -4.08
C ASN A 603 -3.11 -12.30 -3.27
N SER A 604 -4.20 -11.69 -2.80
CA SER A 604 -4.18 -10.45 -2.03
C SER A 604 -3.52 -10.65 -0.66
N SER A 605 -2.79 -9.64 -0.18
CA SER A 605 -2.36 -9.55 1.22
C SER A 605 -3.46 -9.04 2.16
N ILE A 606 -4.59 -8.59 1.61
CA ILE A 606 -5.75 -8.04 2.32
C ILE A 606 -7.01 -8.67 1.73
N GLY A 607 -7.66 -9.56 2.49
CA GLY A 607 -8.89 -10.26 2.08
C GLY A 607 -8.65 -11.61 1.40
N LEU A 608 -9.70 -12.15 0.78
CA LEU A 608 -9.64 -13.40 0.01
C LEU A 608 -8.90 -13.20 -1.32
N PRO A 609 -8.34 -14.27 -1.91
CA PRO A 609 -7.89 -14.26 -3.31
C PRO A 609 -9.04 -13.85 -4.24
N THR A 610 -8.71 -13.11 -5.30
CA THR A 610 -9.72 -12.60 -6.26
C THR A 610 -9.37 -13.01 -7.67
N THR A 611 -10.32 -13.65 -8.36
CA THR A 611 -10.15 -14.02 -9.76
C THR A 611 -10.32 -12.77 -10.64
N THR A 612 -9.37 -12.49 -11.52
CA THR A 612 -9.33 -11.24 -12.31
C THR A 612 -9.81 -11.42 -13.75
N VAL A 613 -9.43 -12.50 -14.43
CA VAL A 613 -9.77 -12.74 -15.84
C VAL A 613 -9.63 -14.22 -16.24
N ILE A 614 -10.34 -14.62 -17.30
CA ILE A 614 -10.12 -15.90 -18.01
C ILE A 614 -9.00 -15.67 -19.04
N THR A 615 -7.88 -16.35 -18.89
CA THR A 615 -6.74 -16.27 -19.83
C THR A 615 -6.98 -17.14 -21.06
N SER A 616 -7.42 -18.39 -20.86
CA SER A 616 -7.71 -19.32 -21.96
C SER A 616 -8.77 -20.35 -21.56
N LYS A 617 -9.32 -21.07 -22.56
CA LYS A 617 -10.17 -22.26 -22.34
C LYS A 617 -9.29 -23.50 -22.55
N GLY A 618 -9.25 -24.40 -21.58
CA GLY A 618 -8.40 -25.59 -21.62
C GLY A 618 -8.13 -26.17 -20.23
N GLY A 619 -7.73 -27.44 -20.21
CA GLY A 619 -7.35 -28.18 -18.99
C GLY A 619 -5.98 -27.81 -18.43
N HIS A 620 -5.07 -27.30 -19.28
CA HIS A 620 -3.69 -26.95 -18.95
C HIS A 620 -3.38 -25.48 -19.22
N ILE A 621 -2.32 -24.97 -18.59
CA ILE A 621 -1.79 -23.63 -18.89
C ILE A 621 -1.00 -23.71 -20.20
N ALA A 622 -1.44 -22.97 -21.22
CA ALA A 622 -0.74 -22.86 -22.49
C ALA A 622 0.26 -21.69 -22.46
N ASP A 623 1.36 -21.82 -23.19
CA ASP A 623 2.32 -20.74 -23.41
C ASP A 623 1.67 -19.58 -24.19
N ASP A 624 1.84 -18.34 -23.70
CA ASP A 624 1.33 -17.14 -24.38
C ASP A 624 2.19 -16.87 -25.63
N VAL A 625 1.85 -17.49 -26.76
CA VAL A 625 2.55 -17.31 -28.04
C VAL A 625 1.82 -16.29 -28.92
N VAL A 626 2.47 -15.16 -29.21
CA VAL A 626 1.97 -14.12 -30.13
C VAL A 626 2.98 -13.93 -31.25
N ASP A 627 2.53 -13.97 -32.50
CA ASP A 627 3.36 -13.90 -33.70
C ASP A 627 4.53 -14.91 -33.73
N GLY A 628 4.36 -16.06 -33.08
CA GLY A 628 5.39 -17.10 -32.95
C GLY A 628 6.44 -16.85 -31.87
N ILE A 629 6.28 -15.79 -31.06
CA ILE A 629 7.16 -15.44 -29.94
C ILE A 629 6.43 -15.75 -28.62
N THR A 630 7.04 -16.58 -27.78
CA THR A 630 6.57 -16.83 -26.41
C THR A 630 6.76 -15.56 -25.56
N GLN A 631 5.68 -15.07 -24.95
CA GLN A 631 5.68 -13.87 -24.11
C GLN A 631 5.95 -14.17 -22.62
N THR A 632 5.81 -15.44 -22.20
CA THR A 632 5.99 -15.90 -20.82
C THR A 632 7.24 -16.76 -20.68
N PHE A 633 8.12 -16.43 -19.73
CA PHE A 633 9.37 -17.13 -19.46
C PHE A 633 9.39 -17.68 -18.04
N ARG A 634 9.74 -18.97 -17.90
CA ARG A 634 9.89 -19.59 -16.57
C ARG A 634 11.21 -19.17 -15.94
N GLU A 635 11.15 -18.65 -14.73
CA GLU A 635 12.29 -18.47 -13.84
C GLU A 635 12.31 -19.60 -12.80
N GLY A 636 13.47 -20.25 -12.66
CA GLY A 636 13.68 -21.32 -11.68
C GLY A 636 13.31 -22.73 -12.17
N ASP A 637 13.28 -23.65 -11.21
CA ASP A 637 13.14 -25.08 -11.47
C ASP A 637 11.70 -25.47 -11.86
N LEU A 638 11.60 -26.58 -12.60
CA LEU A 638 10.32 -27.21 -12.94
C LEU A 638 9.77 -27.94 -11.70
N VAL A 639 8.46 -27.89 -11.47
CA VAL A 639 7.79 -28.81 -10.51
C VAL A 639 7.84 -30.22 -11.10
N THR A 640 8.76 -31.05 -10.59
CA THR A 640 9.05 -32.41 -11.08
C THR A 640 8.28 -33.51 -10.37
N ASP A 641 7.49 -33.19 -9.34
CA ASP A 641 6.70 -34.16 -8.60
C ASP A 641 5.57 -34.74 -9.47
N LEU A 642 5.56 -36.06 -9.61
CA LEU A 642 4.60 -36.81 -10.44
C LEU A 642 3.19 -36.86 -9.82
N SER A 643 3.04 -36.48 -8.55
CA SER A 643 1.74 -36.39 -7.88
C SER A 643 1.01 -35.06 -8.14
N VAL A 644 1.70 -34.06 -8.69
CA VAL A 644 1.12 -32.75 -9.00
C VAL A 644 0.56 -32.74 -10.42
N THR A 645 -0.74 -32.45 -10.57
CA THR A 645 -1.40 -32.44 -11.88
C THR A 645 -1.11 -31.15 -12.65
N ARG A 646 -0.85 -31.28 -13.96
CA ARG A 646 -0.61 -30.14 -14.88
C ARG A 646 -1.82 -29.81 -15.75
N GLU A 647 -2.78 -30.72 -15.79
CA GLU A 647 -3.99 -30.64 -16.61
C GLU A 647 -5.18 -31.18 -15.82
N LEU A 648 -6.28 -30.42 -15.77
CA LEU A 648 -7.56 -30.90 -15.24
C LEU A 648 -8.17 -31.92 -16.18
N ASN A 649 -8.57 -33.07 -15.65
CA ASN A 649 -9.06 -34.20 -16.42
C ASN A 649 -10.27 -34.87 -15.75
N SER A 650 -11.40 -34.95 -16.45
CA SER A 650 -12.66 -35.51 -15.91
C SER A 650 -12.80 -37.04 -15.98
N THR A 651 -11.86 -37.78 -16.58
CA THR A 651 -12.02 -39.21 -16.94
C THR A 651 -12.38 -40.13 -15.77
N GLN A 652 -11.85 -39.87 -14.58
CA GLN A 652 -12.10 -40.69 -13.36
C GLN A 652 -13.08 -40.01 -12.38
N LEU A 653 -13.63 -38.85 -12.75
CA LEU A 653 -14.40 -37.99 -11.86
C LEU A 653 -15.92 -38.13 -12.05
N ALA A 654 -16.39 -39.22 -12.67
CA ALA A 654 -17.81 -39.47 -12.93
C ALA A 654 -18.67 -39.53 -11.65
N GLN A 655 -18.22 -40.27 -10.63
CA GLN A 655 -18.92 -40.39 -9.34
C GLN A 655 -18.81 -39.12 -8.48
N VAL A 656 -17.68 -38.40 -8.60
CA VAL A 656 -17.51 -37.06 -8.01
C VAL A 656 -18.56 -36.12 -8.58
N TYR A 657 -18.67 -36.04 -9.91
CA TYR A 657 -19.67 -35.22 -10.57
C TYR A 657 -21.10 -35.58 -10.18
N ASP A 658 -21.44 -36.88 -10.09
CA ASP A 658 -22.78 -37.32 -9.67
C ASP A 658 -23.12 -36.84 -8.24
N ALA A 659 -22.19 -37.05 -7.29
CA ALA A 659 -22.35 -36.58 -5.91
C ALA A 659 -22.43 -35.04 -5.81
N LEU A 660 -21.59 -34.31 -6.55
CA LEU A 660 -21.56 -32.84 -6.51
C LEU A 660 -22.74 -32.19 -7.23
N HIS A 661 -23.20 -32.78 -8.34
CA HIS A 661 -24.40 -32.35 -9.02
C HIS A 661 -25.62 -32.53 -8.12
N SER A 662 -25.80 -33.73 -7.56
CA SER A 662 -26.88 -34.03 -6.63
C SER A 662 -26.81 -33.19 -5.35
N ASN A 663 -25.61 -32.86 -4.85
CA ASN A 663 -25.44 -31.87 -3.78
C ASN A 663 -26.02 -30.50 -4.15
N SER A 664 -25.70 -29.98 -5.34
CA SER A 664 -26.23 -28.68 -5.79
C SER A 664 -27.76 -28.71 -5.94
N ILE A 665 -28.31 -29.76 -6.56
CA ILE A 665 -29.77 -29.94 -6.67
C ILE A 665 -30.42 -29.98 -5.28
N ASN A 666 -29.85 -30.72 -4.32
CA ASN A 666 -30.39 -30.80 -2.97
C ASN A 666 -30.26 -29.46 -2.19
N GLN A 667 -29.24 -28.64 -2.44
CA GLN A 667 -29.17 -27.28 -1.87
C GLN A 667 -30.30 -26.39 -2.40
N VAL A 668 -30.56 -26.43 -3.71
CA VAL A 668 -31.67 -25.66 -4.33
C VAL A 668 -33.03 -26.18 -3.84
N LEU A 669 -33.21 -27.50 -3.79
CA LEU A 669 -34.47 -28.12 -3.35
C LEU A 669 -34.81 -27.84 -1.88
N LYS A 670 -33.83 -27.51 -1.03
CA LYS A 670 -34.06 -27.12 0.38
C LYS A 670 -34.76 -25.77 0.54
N ASP A 671 -34.78 -24.93 -0.48
CA ASP A 671 -35.57 -23.70 -0.52
C ASP A 671 -37.04 -23.95 -0.91
N ASN A 672 -37.45 -25.19 -1.25
CA ASN A 672 -38.87 -25.51 -1.30
C ASN A 672 -39.46 -25.52 0.12
N GLY A 673 -40.20 -24.46 0.45
CA GLY A 673 -41.07 -24.44 1.61
C GLY A 673 -42.00 -25.65 1.63
N ARG A 674 -42.21 -26.23 2.82
CA ARG A 674 -43.09 -27.40 3.05
C ARG A 674 -44.28 -27.10 3.94
N ASP A 675 -44.41 -25.85 4.41
CA ASP A 675 -45.44 -25.46 5.37
C ASP A 675 -46.83 -25.31 4.70
N MET A 676 -46.87 -25.05 3.38
CA MET A 676 -48.06 -25.13 2.53
C MET A 676 -47.68 -25.50 1.09
N ASP A 677 -48.63 -26.09 0.37
CA ASP A 677 -48.44 -26.56 -1.01
C ASP A 677 -48.34 -25.42 -2.03
N TYR A 678 -47.39 -25.55 -2.97
CA TYR A 678 -47.19 -24.71 -4.16
C TYR A 678 -46.95 -23.21 -3.86
N VAL A 679 -46.30 -22.91 -2.73
CA VAL A 679 -45.92 -21.55 -2.32
C VAL A 679 -44.60 -21.11 -2.99
N PRO A 680 -44.50 -19.88 -3.52
CA PRO A 680 -43.25 -19.36 -4.08
C PRO A 680 -42.15 -19.23 -3.03
N SER A 681 -40.93 -19.60 -3.42
CA SER A 681 -39.70 -19.38 -2.63
C SER A 681 -38.86 -18.24 -3.23
N PRO A 682 -37.91 -17.65 -2.47
CA PRO A 682 -36.99 -16.64 -3.00
C PRO A 682 -36.23 -17.12 -4.24
N THR A 683 -35.81 -18.39 -4.27
CA THR A 683 -35.19 -18.99 -5.45
C THR A 683 -36.11 -18.97 -6.67
N LEU A 684 -37.39 -19.32 -6.51
CA LEU A 684 -38.37 -19.31 -7.60
C LEU A 684 -38.68 -17.91 -8.13
N VAL A 685 -38.84 -16.93 -7.24
CA VAL A 685 -39.03 -15.52 -7.62
C VAL A 685 -37.83 -15.03 -8.44
N SER A 686 -36.61 -15.43 -8.06
CA SER A 686 -35.38 -15.08 -8.80
C SER A 686 -35.35 -15.55 -10.26
N TYR A 687 -36.14 -16.57 -10.64
CA TYR A 687 -36.25 -17.05 -12.02
C TYR A 687 -37.12 -16.13 -12.92
N THR A 688 -37.77 -15.12 -12.33
CA THR A 688 -38.66 -14.19 -13.04
C THR A 688 -38.18 -12.73 -12.99
N GLY A 689 -37.19 -12.44 -12.13
CA GLY A 689 -36.69 -11.08 -11.89
C GLY A 689 -37.49 -10.27 -10.86
N GLY A 690 -38.48 -10.89 -10.19
CA GLY A 690 -39.21 -10.30 -9.07
C GLY A 690 -38.37 -10.12 -7.80
N SER A 691 -38.93 -9.41 -6.80
CA SER A 691 -38.23 -9.07 -5.55
C SER A 691 -38.99 -9.39 -4.26
N SER A 692 -40.32 -9.44 -4.32
CA SER A 692 -41.21 -9.81 -3.21
C SER A 692 -41.60 -11.30 -3.29
N PRO A 693 -41.99 -11.96 -2.19
CA PRO A 693 -42.53 -13.33 -2.21
C PRO A 693 -43.70 -13.53 -3.20
N THR A 694 -44.48 -12.50 -3.49
CA THR A 694 -45.61 -12.53 -4.44
C THR A 694 -45.28 -12.07 -5.86
N ASP A 695 -44.04 -11.64 -6.14
CA ASP A 695 -43.62 -11.07 -7.44
C ASP A 695 -43.22 -12.12 -8.49
N TYR A 696 -43.69 -13.37 -8.35
CA TYR A 696 -43.51 -14.33 -9.43
C TYR A 696 -44.35 -13.90 -10.64
N THR A 697 -43.67 -13.51 -11.73
CA THR A 697 -44.32 -13.01 -12.95
C THR A 697 -44.31 -14.06 -14.06
N GLU A 698 -43.19 -14.29 -14.73
CA GLU A 698 -43.09 -15.30 -15.79
C GLU A 698 -41.71 -16.00 -15.75
N LEU A 699 -41.66 -17.32 -15.91
CA LEU A 699 -40.39 -18.05 -15.98
C LEU A 699 -39.51 -17.52 -17.12
N SER A 700 -38.44 -16.80 -16.77
CA SER A 700 -37.44 -16.32 -17.72
C SER A 700 -36.30 -17.33 -17.82
N PRO A 701 -36.00 -17.86 -19.02
CA PRO A 701 -34.89 -18.79 -19.20
C PRO A 701 -33.53 -18.16 -18.84
N GLU A 702 -33.36 -16.86 -19.06
CA GLU A 702 -32.12 -16.15 -18.76
C GLU A 702 -31.90 -15.97 -17.26
N PHE A 703 -32.95 -15.60 -16.52
CA PHE A 703 -32.87 -15.48 -15.07
C PHE A 703 -32.72 -16.85 -14.40
N PHE A 704 -33.45 -17.87 -14.87
CA PHE A 704 -33.25 -19.24 -14.39
C PHE A 704 -31.83 -19.76 -14.68
N ALA A 705 -31.31 -19.59 -15.90
CA ALA A 705 -29.94 -19.96 -16.25
C ALA A 705 -28.92 -19.31 -15.30
N LYS A 706 -29.05 -17.99 -15.07
CA LYS A 706 -28.17 -17.23 -14.17
C LYS A 706 -28.29 -17.67 -12.71
N ALA A 707 -29.50 -17.89 -12.20
CA ALA A 707 -29.73 -18.35 -10.83
C ALA A 707 -29.16 -19.76 -10.62
N LYS A 708 -29.40 -20.68 -11.56
CA LYS A 708 -28.89 -22.05 -11.50
C LYS A 708 -27.37 -22.12 -11.65
N ALA A 709 -26.79 -21.32 -12.55
CA ALA A 709 -25.34 -21.22 -12.69
C ALA A 709 -24.66 -20.75 -11.39
N LYS A 710 -25.25 -19.76 -10.70
CA LYS A 710 -24.79 -19.28 -9.40
C LYS A 710 -24.90 -20.35 -8.31
N ALA A 711 -26.05 -21.03 -8.21
CA ALA A 711 -26.25 -22.11 -7.24
C ALA A 711 -25.26 -23.26 -7.45
N ASP A 712 -25.08 -23.72 -8.69
CA ASP A 712 -24.11 -24.76 -9.03
C ASP A 712 -22.66 -24.29 -8.81
N SER A 713 -22.30 -23.07 -9.19
CA SER A 713 -20.93 -22.58 -8.95
C SER A 713 -20.60 -22.36 -7.47
N ALA A 714 -21.57 -22.07 -6.61
CA ALA A 714 -21.36 -22.02 -5.15
C ALA A 714 -21.40 -23.40 -4.48
N SER A 715 -22.22 -24.34 -4.97
CA SER A 715 -22.51 -25.61 -4.27
C SER A 715 -21.78 -26.83 -4.85
N MET A 716 -21.26 -26.74 -6.07
CA MET A 716 -20.64 -27.84 -6.81
C MET A 716 -19.14 -27.56 -7.03
N LEU A 717 -18.79 -26.40 -7.60
CA LEU A 717 -17.41 -26.10 -8.02
C LEU A 717 -16.34 -26.03 -6.92
N PRO A 718 -16.60 -25.55 -5.67
CA PRO A 718 -15.57 -25.55 -4.63
C PRO A 718 -15.05 -26.95 -4.29
N TYR A 719 -15.88 -27.97 -4.51
CA TYR A 719 -15.60 -29.35 -4.16
C TYR A 719 -14.87 -30.14 -5.26
N PHE A 720 -14.56 -29.53 -6.41
CA PHE A 720 -13.62 -30.12 -7.38
C PHE A 720 -12.14 -29.85 -7.06
N ALA A 721 -11.85 -29.10 -5.98
CA ALA A 721 -10.51 -28.86 -5.48
C ALA A 721 -10.42 -29.31 -4.01
N GLY A 722 -9.65 -30.37 -3.77
CA GLY A 722 -9.56 -31.09 -2.49
C GLY A 722 -8.13 -31.07 -1.96
N SER A 723 -7.54 -32.25 -1.76
CA SER A 723 -6.16 -32.40 -1.27
C SER A 723 -5.11 -32.60 -2.38
N GLY A 724 -5.55 -32.80 -3.63
CA GLY A 724 -4.68 -32.94 -4.80
C GLY A 724 -4.02 -31.63 -5.21
N ASP A 725 -2.72 -31.70 -5.48
CA ASP A 725 -1.92 -30.55 -5.94
C ASP A 725 -1.98 -30.41 -7.46
N ALA A 726 -2.08 -29.17 -7.92
CA ALA A 726 -2.01 -28.77 -9.31
C ALA A 726 -0.93 -27.70 -9.52
N VAL A 727 -0.34 -27.65 -10.73
CA VAL A 727 0.64 -26.61 -11.09
C VAL A 727 -0.05 -25.28 -11.39
N ALA A 728 0.45 -24.22 -10.78
CA ALA A 728 0.13 -22.84 -11.10
C ALA A 728 1.40 -22.07 -11.55
N TRP A 729 1.22 -21.06 -12.39
CA TRP A 729 2.27 -20.09 -12.72
C TRP A 729 2.12 -18.86 -11.84
N ALA A 730 3.12 -18.58 -11.01
CA ALA A 730 3.16 -17.43 -10.12
C ALA A 730 3.99 -16.29 -10.71
N PHE A 731 3.32 -15.21 -11.06
CA PHE A 731 3.91 -13.93 -11.45
C PHE A 731 4.01 -13.05 -10.19
N ARG A 732 5.22 -12.61 -9.86
CA ARG A 732 5.48 -11.83 -8.63
C ARG A 732 5.35 -10.34 -8.89
N ASP A 733 4.66 -9.62 -8.01
CA ASP A 733 4.62 -8.16 -8.06
C ASP A 733 6.01 -7.58 -7.73
N GLN A 734 6.53 -6.72 -8.61
CA GLN A 734 7.80 -6.03 -8.40
C GLN A 734 7.59 -4.68 -7.73
N VAL A 735 8.24 -4.46 -6.58
CA VAL A 735 8.22 -3.17 -5.86
C VAL A 735 9.38 -2.31 -6.33
N LEU A 736 9.10 -1.45 -7.33
CA LEU A 736 10.07 -0.51 -7.89
C LEU A 736 9.97 0.85 -7.19
N ALA A 737 11.09 1.58 -7.15
CA ALA A 737 11.16 2.92 -6.63
C ALA A 737 11.27 3.97 -7.75
N VAL A 738 10.61 5.10 -7.54
CA VAL A 738 10.66 6.27 -8.41
C VAL A 738 11.14 7.46 -7.59
N ALA A 739 12.17 8.16 -8.05
CA ALA A 739 12.77 9.29 -7.36
C ALA A 739 12.38 10.62 -8.02
N HIS A 740 12.05 11.61 -7.20
CA HIS A 740 11.62 12.94 -7.65
C HIS A 740 12.32 14.04 -6.84
N VAL A 741 13.00 14.97 -7.52
CA VAL A 741 13.53 16.19 -6.87
C VAL A 741 12.41 17.21 -6.73
N GLN A 742 12.17 17.66 -5.51
CA GLN A 742 11.29 18.79 -5.24
C GLN A 742 11.93 20.09 -5.76
N ARG A 743 11.67 20.40 -7.04
CA ARG A 743 12.36 21.46 -7.82
C ARG A 743 12.43 22.81 -7.08
N ALA A 744 11.33 23.22 -6.44
CA ALA A 744 11.26 24.48 -5.70
C ALA A 744 12.23 24.51 -4.50
N LEU A 745 12.30 23.43 -3.71
CA LEU A 745 13.22 23.34 -2.58
C LEU A 745 14.68 23.20 -3.03
N ALA A 746 14.94 22.42 -4.09
CA ALA A 746 16.28 22.27 -4.65
C ALA A 746 16.84 23.61 -5.16
N LEU A 747 16.07 24.35 -5.95
CA LEU A 747 16.46 25.66 -6.46
C LEU A 747 16.56 26.71 -5.34
N GLY A 748 15.64 26.69 -4.38
CA GLY A 748 15.69 27.56 -3.19
C GLY A 748 16.94 27.33 -2.33
N LEU A 749 17.30 26.07 -2.09
CA LEU A 749 18.51 25.71 -1.34
C LEU A 749 19.79 26.10 -2.10
N LEU A 750 19.88 25.79 -3.39
CA LEU A 750 21.04 26.17 -4.21
C LEU A 750 21.18 27.70 -4.31
N GLY A 751 20.06 28.43 -4.43
CA GLY A 751 20.04 29.89 -4.37
C GLY A 751 20.51 30.45 -3.02
N LEU A 752 20.11 29.83 -1.91
CA LEU A 752 20.57 30.21 -0.57
C LEU A 752 22.08 29.97 -0.38
N ILE A 753 22.58 28.81 -0.81
CA ILE A 753 24.02 28.47 -0.74
C ILE A 753 24.83 29.44 -1.58
N LEU A 754 24.41 29.68 -2.83
CA LEU A 754 25.02 30.64 -3.74
C LEU A 754 25.05 32.04 -3.13
N ALA A 755 23.94 32.50 -2.55
CA ALA A 755 23.87 33.81 -1.89
C ALA A 755 24.83 33.91 -0.69
N LEU A 756 24.90 32.88 0.16
CA LEU A 756 25.81 32.83 1.31
C LEU A 756 27.28 32.77 0.86
N GLY A 757 27.60 32.01 -0.18
CA GLY A 757 28.94 31.96 -0.76
C GLY A 757 29.37 33.28 -1.41
N LEU A 758 28.46 33.95 -2.12
CA LEU A 758 28.70 35.30 -2.66
C LEU A 758 28.91 36.32 -1.54
N ILE A 759 28.12 36.26 -0.46
CA ILE A 759 28.31 37.13 0.71
C ILE A 759 29.68 36.86 1.37
N ALA A 760 30.05 35.59 1.55
CA ALA A 760 31.34 35.18 2.09
C ALA A 760 32.52 35.55 1.17
N GLY A 761 32.31 35.62 -0.14
CA GLY A 761 33.34 36.01 -1.11
C GLY A 761 33.57 37.52 -1.23
N PHE A 762 32.51 38.33 -1.20
CA PHE A 762 32.58 39.78 -1.45
C PHE A 762 32.64 40.65 -0.19
N PHE A 763 32.22 40.17 0.98
CA PHE A 763 32.14 40.97 2.20
C PHE A 763 33.14 40.55 3.29
N VAL A 764 34.33 40.06 2.90
CA VAL A 764 35.43 39.78 3.83
C VAL A 764 35.90 41.09 4.48
N PRO A 765 35.75 41.28 5.80
CA PRO A 765 36.02 42.55 6.45
C PRO A 765 37.53 42.81 6.56
N LYS A 766 38.00 43.98 6.11
CA LYS A 766 39.37 44.43 6.39
C LYS A 766 39.64 44.45 7.91
N LEU A 767 40.89 44.23 8.31
CA LEU A 767 41.30 44.34 9.70
C LEU A 767 41.16 45.79 10.24
N PRO A 768 41.09 45.98 11.56
CA PRO A 768 41.22 47.31 12.16
C PRO A 768 42.54 47.96 11.71
N MET A 769 42.50 49.29 11.51
CA MET A 769 43.67 50.08 11.05
C MET A 769 44.19 49.72 9.65
N ASP A 770 43.36 49.10 8.80
CA ASP A 770 43.67 48.72 7.39
C ASP A 770 44.92 47.82 7.21
N VAL A 771 45.30 47.09 8.26
CA VAL A 771 46.33 46.03 8.22
C VAL A 771 45.93 44.92 7.23
N PRO A 772 46.86 44.36 6.42
CA PRO A 772 46.54 43.23 5.54
C PRO A 772 46.22 41.95 6.32
N ARG A 773 45.16 41.23 5.96
CA ARG A 773 44.87 39.90 6.52
C ARG A 773 46.00 38.92 6.22
N ARG A 774 46.48 38.26 7.28
CA ARG A 774 47.36 37.08 7.23
C ARG A 774 46.51 35.80 7.32
N GLY A 775 46.87 34.75 6.59
CA GLY A 775 46.14 33.48 6.63
C GLY A 775 46.43 32.67 7.91
N PHE A 776 45.68 31.61 8.16
CA PHE A 776 46.02 30.64 9.23
C PHE A 776 47.21 29.71 8.89
N GLU A 777 47.97 29.98 7.83
CA GLU A 777 49.14 29.19 7.45
C GLU A 777 50.34 29.49 8.37
N LEU A 778 51.07 28.44 8.76
CA LEU A 778 52.29 28.53 9.58
C LEU A 778 53.29 29.58 9.08
N PHE A 779 53.52 29.65 7.76
CA PHE A 779 54.41 30.66 7.17
C PHE A 779 53.91 32.10 7.34
N SER A 780 52.59 32.32 7.33
CA SER A 780 51.98 33.63 7.57
C SER A 780 52.17 34.10 9.02
N TRP A 781 52.17 33.15 9.96
CA TRP A 781 52.49 33.35 11.38
C TRP A 781 53.98 33.56 11.63
N PHE A 782 54.86 32.71 11.09
CA PHE A 782 56.31 32.91 11.19
C PHE A 782 56.74 34.26 10.60
N ALA A 783 56.16 34.66 9.46
CA ALA A 783 56.39 35.99 8.89
C ALA A 783 55.82 37.15 9.73
N ALA A 784 54.96 36.90 10.72
CA ALA A 784 54.46 37.93 11.65
C ALA A 784 55.41 38.07 12.86
N PHE A 785 55.94 36.95 13.35
CA PHE A 785 56.98 36.95 14.39
C PHE A 785 58.32 37.49 13.86
N GLN A 786 58.72 37.14 12.64
CA GLN A 786 60.00 37.56 12.05
C GLN A 786 60.01 39.02 11.57
N ALA A 787 58.84 39.61 11.29
CA ALA A 787 58.71 41.02 10.91
C ALA A 787 58.54 41.97 12.11
N ASN A 788 58.74 41.48 13.35
CA ASN A 788 58.46 42.21 14.60
C ASN A 788 57.02 42.74 14.75
N GLU A 789 56.05 42.29 13.93
CA GLU A 789 54.62 42.67 14.06
C GLU A 789 53.95 42.08 15.30
N LEU A 790 54.54 41.06 15.93
CA LEU A 790 54.06 40.43 17.16
C LEU A 790 55.14 40.47 18.25
N SER A 791 55.00 41.39 19.22
CA SER A 791 55.87 41.43 20.40
C SER A 791 55.31 40.56 21.53
N GLY A 792 56.12 39.64 22.03
CA GLY A 792 55.83 38.89 23.26
C GLY A 792 56.48 39.55 24.47
N ASP A 793 55.98 39.28 25.68
CA ASP A 793 56.56 39.81 26.94
C ASP A 793 58.00 39.30 27.21
N ARG A 794 58.51 38.34 26.42
CA ARG A 794 59.92 37.93 26.31
C ARG A 794 60.24 37.59 24.85
N PRO A 795 61.46 37.84 24.35
CA PRO A 795 61.86 37.41 23.01
C PRO A 795 61.95 35.86 22.96
N PRO A 796 61.17 35.18 22.12
CA PRO A 796 61.20 33.73 22.05
C PRO A 796 62.42 33.26 21.25
N LEU A 797 63.39 32.62 21.91
CA LEU A 797 64.49 31.90 21.24
C LEU A 797 63.95 30.59 20.61
N LEU A 798 63.23 30.74 19.50
CA LEU A 798 62.71 29.63 18.70
C LEU A 798 63.88 28.81 18.13
N ARG A 799 64.10 27.62 18.69
CA ARG A 799 65.07 26.66 18.14
C ARG A 799 64.58 26.13 16.78
N LYS A 800 65.50 26.08 15.81
CA LYS A 800 65.24 25.52 14.47
C LYS A 800 64.87 24.03 14.62
N ARG A 801 63.69 23.63 14.13
CA ARG A 801 63.04 22.30 14.25
C ARG A 801 62.19 22.01 15.51
N MET A 802 61.58 23.02 16.12
CA MET A 802 60.58 22.82 17.19
C MET A 802 59.20 22.45 16.59
N HIS A 803 58.50 21.43 17.11
CA HIS A 803 57.15 21.10 16.64
C HIS A 803 56.09 22.04 17.23
N LEU A 804 54.91 22.09 16.59
CA LEU A 804 53.82 23.01 16.96
C LEU A 804 53.32 22.76 18.40
N ASP A 805 53.30 21.49 18.82
CA ASP A 805 52.92 21.07 20.17
C ASP A 805 53.98 21.44 21.23
N ASP A 806 55.27 21.38 20.86
CA ASP A 806 56.37 21.82 21.72
C ASP A 806 56.33 23.35 21.91
N ILE A 807 56.04 24.10 20.83
CA ILE A 807 55.85 25.55 20.88
C ILE A 807 54.64 25.91 21.74
N GLU A 808 53.52 25.19 21.65
CA GLU A 808 52.36 25.41 22.52
C GLU A 808 52.68 25.07 23.99
N LYS A 809 53.52 24.06 24.24
CA LYS A 809 53.91 23.63 25.59
C LYS A 809 54.90 24.58 26.27
N GLU A 810 55.88 25.12 25.56
CA GLU A 810 56.87 26.06 26.12
C GLU A 810 56.42 27.53 26.09
N PHE A 811 55.62 27.93 25.08
CA PHE A 811 55.25 29.33 24.86
C PHE A 811 53.75 29.62 24.91
N GLY A 812 52.89 28.62 25.18
CA GLY A 812 51.42 28.75 25.12
C GLY A 812 50.81 29.84 26.02
N ASP A 813 51.38 30.06 27.22
CA ASP A 813 50.91 31.10 28.15
C ASP A 813 51.57 32.48 27.90
N LEU A 814 52.52 32.61 26.96
CA LEU A 814 53.02 33.92 26.55
C LEU A 814 51.89 34.71 25.88
N LYS A 815 51.77 35.97 26.28
CA LYS A 815 50.87 36.92 25.65
C LYS A 815 51.60 37.63 24.51
N PHE A 816 50.96 37.63 23.35
CA PHE A 816 51.44 38.33 22.17
C PHE A 816 50.61 39.60 21.94
N ARG A 817 51.30 40.68 21.59
CA ARG A 817 50.74 41.99 21.27
C ARG A 817 51.04 42.30 19.81
N TYR A 818 50.10 42.93 19.12
CA TYR A 818 50.35 43.52 17.81
C TYR A 818 51.25 44.76 17.99
N ALA A 819 52.44 44.73 17.40
CA ALA A 819 53.51 45.69 17.62
C ALA A 819 53.78 46.60 16.40
N GLY A 820 52.85 46.64 15.44
CA GLY A 820 52.94 47.47 14.22
C GLY A 820 52.84 49.00 14.44
N PHE A 821 53.22 49.50 15.62
CA PHE A 821 53.35 50.92 15.96
C PHE A 821 54.51 51.13 16.94
N GLN A 822 55.71 51.29 16.38
CA GLN A 822 56.73 52.23 16.85
C GLN A 822 57.12 53.10 15.66
#